data_AF-A0A930JL23-F1
#
_entry.id   AF-A0A930JL23-F1
#
_cell.length_a   1.000
_cell.length_b   1.000
_cell.length_c   1.000
_cell.angle_alpha   90.00
_cell.angle_beta   90.00
_cell.angle_gamma   90.00
#
_symmetry.space_group_name_H-M   'P 1'
#
loop_
_entity.id
_entity.type
_entity.pdbx_description
1 polymer ?
#
loop_
_entity_poly.entity_id
_entity_poly.type
_entity_poly.pdbx_seq_one_letter_code
_entity_poly.pdbx_strand_id
1 'polypeptide(L)'
;MKKNLLKPFLVTLLVIFCGVSVNAQRVENGKLLSWDGASGSIKIPDGVTEIAENCFYTQDEGGEDSWGGGEAISNTQITSVDFNQVTTIGKNAFKGCTGITSLVAIHVKTINKEAFEGCTSIKTLSLPAVETISKNAFANCEQLNMVSLGASLSNVTANPFSNCTALKEFVVDQASATFMADGHALIRKGDGTLVSFPCALTEYTASSVCKKLGDGSFKNCSNLVKLNLPSVLEIGESALSNCSLLVELLVPHLQKVNNIYGLTFNGVGNLKVVDVHLSDQFSGFGGALPDKEGTIVYVSNETVKQRLQNEFKKAKIVVGEANAVKQVKVTYSSEGPGSLEAWTLSGTDVKNNTYIAQGSKLSIKSMPLFDCEAYEWLVNGEDKTSNVKGNILEIEDVAQDINVVVRFRKTEEGAYIFFRSVSPMMGSITCTKEDGTQVLSASKVKVGEKLTFTAKPRRGYRITNWQREKKNVATAEFDNLTEFYSMSSITLSAEDAMDIQVDFDRVADHYVVKFASFNDKTGTLIAQNVSDNTVLSTGEALPKGSKIVFTAQPKEGYEVDEWQLNGNTILKYRNTTYTIDNIQSDVEVNMVCSERREEVPTDATIVDGHLIKWSPVGDAVLPSNVTHIDAHAFEGANQMTSLTLNDRVEKISYPAFLYCNSLIKFEVPASNQHFTSVDGVLYSKDRTTLVSYPNGRPDASYTILATTQNVQPAAFTTAPALTSVKVEEGNSYLRSVEGVLYDAQLSTLLFYPVQPSREKAKEIVLREGLTTLAPYALTHHTALEKITLPESLKVIKDNALCYNPKLTNLKIKEEGSSALEFIGESAFKYCRSLDTLPYFSMLKTISKSAFSTCTGLYTIHLPAGCSLEKDAFEKCINLHDVYAYDVTPATIDANMFTDIVFINETRLIVPVKSGHLYANQIGWNVFAGHIIESIETGVRTIEDTHVTVRETSNGVIVDGLQAGLRYVLYSTSGCLVAQGVTTMASLNLTLQKGLYVLKIEKVGTFKCMK
;
A
#
# COMPACT_ATOMS: atom_id res chain seq x y z
N MET A 1 72.51 -27.75 -9.25
CA MET A 1 72.82 -28.23 -10.62
C MET A 1 71.52 -28.34 -11.42
N LYS A 2 71.59 -28.17 -12.75
CA LYS A 2 70.61 -28.46 -13.83
C LYS A 2 69.23 -29.03 -13.41
N LYS A 3 68.12 -28.31 -13.66
CA LYS A 3 67.38 -28.15 -14.96
C LYS A 3 66.53 -29.37 -15.35
N ASN A 4 65.21 -29.10 -15.49
CA ASN A 4 64.31 -29.56 -16.57
C ASN A 4 63.88 -31.05 -16.52
N LEU A 5 62.68 -31.49 -16.90
CA LEU A 5 61.41 -30.90 -17.41
C LEU A 5 60.29 -31.98 -17.21
N LEU A 6 58.97 -31.82 -17.41
CA LEU A 6 58.03 -30.79 -17.91
C LEU A 6 56.66 -31.01 -17.19
N LYS A 7 55.69 -30.10 -17.32
CA LYS A 7 54.22 -30.30 -17.09
C LYS A 7 53.53 -30.49 -18.49
N PRO A 8 52.20 -30.47 -18.75
CA PRO A 8 51.02 -30.33 -17.87
C PRO A 8 49.86 -31.34 -18.11
N PHE A 9 48.89 -31.44 -17.17
CA PHE A 9 47.51 -30.94 -17.35
C PHE A 9 46.68 -31.06 -16.03
N LEU A 10 45.55 -30.35 -15.99
CA LEU A 10 44.53 -30.10 -14.94
C LEU A 10 44.34 -31.16 -13.81
N VAL A 11 44.25 -30.77 -12.51
CA VAL A 11 43.03 -30.43 -11.69
C VAL A 11 42.17 -31.69 -11.38
N THR A 12 41.80 -32.07 -10.14
CA THR A 12 41.23 -31.31 -8.98
C THR A 12 41.48 -32.00 -7.61
N LEU A 13 41.11 -31.30 -6.51
CA LEU A 13 40.42 -31.79 -5.28
C LEU A 13 41.15 -31.68 -3.91
N LEU A 14 40.35 -31.35 -2.88
CA LEU A 14 40.58 -31.37 -1.42
C LEU A 14 41.48 -30.30 -0.76
N VAL A 15 40.85 -29.23 -0.27
CA VAL A 15 41.18 -28.57 1.02
C VAL A 15 39.89 -28.14 1.76
N ILE A 16 39.66 -28.72 2.93
CA ILE A 16 38.86 -28.22 4.06
C ILE A 16 39.60 -28.78 5.31
N PHE A 17 39.74 -28.14 6.48
CA PHE A 17 39.03 -27.05 7.15
C PHE A 17 40.03 -26.22 7.99
N CYS A 18 39.83 -24.89 8.12
CA CYS A 18 39.87 -24.13 9.38
C CYS A 18 39.90 -22.59 9.18
N GLY A 19 38.91 -21.90 9.74
CA GLY A 19 39.23 -20.76 10.61
C GLY A 19 39.42 -19.35 10.03
N VAL A 20 38.60 -18.90 9.09
CA VAL A 20 38.17 -17.48 9.02
C VAL A 20 36.85 -17.36 8.27
N SER A 21 35.76 -17.07 8.99
CA SER A 21 34.51 -16.63 8.38
C SER A 21 34.69 -15.20 7.88
N VAL A 22 34.86 -15.02 6.57
CA VAL A 22 34.89 -13.68 5.98
C VAL A 22 33.47 -13.13 5.98
N ASN A 23 33.29 -11.91 6.47
CA ASN A 23 32.01 -11.19 6.51
C ASN A 23 31.50 -10.88 5.08
N ALA A 24 30.98 -11.90 4.40
CA ALA A 24 30.63 -11.83 2.99
C ALA A 24 29.32 -11.05 2.78
N GLN A 25 29.40 -9.95 2.06
CA GLN A 25 28.25 -9.33 1.41
C GLN A 25 27.77 -10.25 0.28
N ARG A 26 26.48 -10.58 0.24
CA ARG A 26 25.87 -11.27 -0.90
C ARG A 26 25.26 -10.23 -1.83
N VAL A 27 25.92 -9.95 -2.94
CA VAL A 27 25.43 -9.03 -3.98
C VAL A 27 25.20 -9.80 -5.27
N GLU A 28 24.02 -9.63 -5.87
CA GLU A 28 23.63 -10.26 -7.13
C GLU A 28 22.91 -9.24 -8.01
N ASN A 29 23.34 -9.09 -9.27
CA ASN A 29 22.73 -8.17 -10.24
C ASN A 29 22.54 -6.70 -9.75
N GLY A 30 23.44 -6.21 -8.88
CA GLY A 30 23.34 -4.88 -8.28
C GLY A 30 22.40 -4.78 -7.06
N LYS A 31 21.94 -5.92 -6.54
CA LYS A 31 21.08 -6.02 -5.36
C LYS A 31 21.83 -6.66 -4.19
N LEU A 32 21.86 -6.01 -3.03
CA LEU A 32 22.40 -6.58 -1.80
C LEU A 32 21.33 -7.50 -1.17
N LEU A 33 21.61 -8.80 -1.13
CA LEU A 33 20.73 -9.84 -0.62
C LEU A 33 20.88 -10.05 0.90
N SER A 34 22.12 -10.11 1.40
CA SER A 34 22.43 -10.14 2.83
C SER A 34 23.82 -9.58 3.12
N TRP A 35 24.06 -9.19 4.38
CA TRP A 35 25.38 -8.80 4.85
C TRP A 35 25.54 -9.13 6.34
N ASP A 36 25.81 -10.41 6.60
CA ASP A 36 25.74 -11.05 7.92
C ASP A 36 26.75 -10.47 8.95
N GLY A 37 27.79 -9.78 8.47
CA GLY A 37 28.80 -9.08 9.30
C GLY A 37 28.64 -7.56 9.37
N ALA A 38 27.54 -6.98 8.90
CA ALA A 38 27.30 -5.54 8.98
C ALA A 38 27.17 -5.07 10.44
N SER A 39 28.00 -4.12 10.84
CA SER A 39 28.00 -3.53 12.19
C SER A 39 28.66 -2.14 12.17
N GLY A 40 28.30 -1.29 13.14
CA GLY A 40 28.76 0.09 13.20
C GLY A 40 28.24 0.93 12.02
N SER A 41 29.09 1.84 11.53
CA SER A 41 28.78 2.63 10.33
C SER A 41 29.09 1.81 9.08
N ILE A 42 28.09 1.54 8.25
CA ILE A 42 28.24 0.81 6.99
C ILE A 42 28.03 1.74 5.80
N LYS A 43 28.80 1.51 4.73
CA LYS A 43 28.55 2.06 3.40
C LYS A 43 28.18 0.93 2.45
N ILE A 44 27.10 1.09 1.71
CA ILE A 44 26.65 0.12 0.70
C ILE A 44 27.64 0.12 -0.49
N PRO A 45 28.07 -1.07 -1.00
CA PRO A 45 29.10 -1.17 -2.03
C PRO A 45 28.80 -0.41 -3.32
N ASP A 46 29.85 -0.02 -4.04
CA ASP A 46 29.72 0.54 -5.38
C ASP A 46 29.08 -0.48 -6.34
N GLY A 47 28.17 -0.03 -7.20
CA GLY A 47 27.41 -0.89 -8.11
C GLY A 47 26.16 -1.54 -7.51
N VAL A 48 25.89 -1.36 -6.21
CA VAL A 48 24.60 -1.76 -5.61
C VAL A 48 23.57 -0.64 -5.78
N THR A 49 22.46 -0.94 -6.44
CA THR A 49 21.31 -0.06 -6.69
C THR A 49 20.07 -0.46 -5.88
N GLU A 50 20.02 -1.66 -5.32
CA GLU A 50 18.89 -2.15 -4.51
C GLU A 50 19.34 -2.85 -3.22
N ILE A 51 18.61 -2.65 -2.12
CA ILE A 51 18.68 -3.51 -0.94
C ILE A 51 17.49 -4.46 -1.00
N ALA A 52 17.74 -5.77 -0.89
CA ALA A 52 16.68 -6.79 -0.93
C ALA A 52 15.71 -6.68 0.24
N GLU A 53 14.55 -7.34 0.11
CA GLU A 53 13.73 -7.58 1.28
C GLU A 53 14.49 -8.41 2.31
N ASN A 54 14.21 -8.20 3.60
CA ASN A 54 14.79 -8.97 4.71
C ASN A 54 16.34 -8.89 4.83
N CYS A 55 17.03 -8.03 4.05
CA CYS A 55 18.51 -8.01 3.92
C CYS A 55 19.29 -7.93 5.26
N PHE A 56 18.72 -7.25 6.27
CA PHE A 56 19.27 -7.14 7.63
C PHE A 56 18.27 -7.62 8.70
N TYR A 57 17.26 -8.39 8.30
CA TYR A 57 16.17 -8.88 9.14
C TYR A 57 15.80 -10.30 8.73
N THR A 58 16.19 -11.29 9.52
CA THR A 58 15.75 -12.67 9.31
C THR A 58 14.31 -12.79 9.81
N GLN A 59 13.38 -13.18 8.92
CA GLN A 59 12.03 -13.56 9.35
C GLN A 59 12.10 -14.81 10.22
N ASP A 60 11.09 -14.99 11.07
CA ASP A 60 10.81 -16.28 11.70
C ASP A 60 10.39 -17.27 10.60
N GLU A 61 11.39 -17.92 9.98
CA GLU A 61 11.21 -19.03 9.05
C GLU A 61 10.91 -20.31 9.84
N GLY A 62 9.73 -20.33 10.48
CA GLY A 62 9.03 -21.55 10.83
C GLY A 62 8.67 -22.31 9.55
N GLY A 63 9.63 -23.05 9.00
CA GLY A 63 9.40 -23.97 7.88
C GLY A 63 8.35 -25.03 8.25
N GLU A 64 7.55 -25.46 7.26
CA GLU A 64 6.33 -26.27 7.45
C GLU A 64 6.57 -27.66 8.09
N ASP A 65 7.82 -28.05 8.36
CA ASP A 65 8.21 -29.38 8.81
C ASP A 65 9.40 -29.43 9.82
N SER A 66 9.85 -28.32 10.42
CA SER A 66 10.98 -28.33 11.39
C SER A 66 10.64 -27.80 12.79
N TRP A 67 10.78 -28.66 13.81
CA TRP A 67 10.60 -28.34 15.24
C TRP A 67 11.77 -27.54 15.82
N GLY A 68 11.88 -26.28 15.40
CA GLY A 68 12.93 -25.36 15.85
C GLY A 68 12.84 -24.00 15.17
N GLY A 69 11.69 -23.33 15.27
CA GLY A 69 11.53 -21.96 14.78
C GLY A 69 12.53 -21.02 15.43
N GLY A 70 13.31 -20.30 14.61
CA GLY A 70 14.23 -19.28 15.07
C GLY A 70 13.50 -17.98 15.39
N GLU A 71 13.87 -17.32 16.47
CA GLU A 71 13.37 -15.95 16.73
C GLU A 71 13.68 -15.04 15.54
N ALA A 72 12.78 -14.10 15.21
CA ALA A 72 13.00 -13.14 14.13
C ALA A 72 14.16 -12.19 14.48
N ILE A 73 15.33 -12.40 13.88
CA ILE A 73 16.57 -11.70 14.22
C ILE A 73 16.74 -10.46 13.35
N SER A 74 16.75 -9.28 13.99
CA SER A 74 17.06 -8.00 13.37
C SER A 74 18.52 -7.63 13.62
N ASN A 75 19.22 -7.05 12.64
CA ASN A 75 20.60 -6.59 12.86
C ASN A 75 20.64 -5.27 13.66
N THR A 76 20.70 -5.40 14.98
CA THR A 76 20.79 -4.28 15.94
C THR A 76 22.18 -3.64 16.02
N GLN A 77 23.20 -4.20 15.35
CA GLN A 77 24.60 -3.75 15.45
C GLN A 77 24.95 -2.63 14.46
N ILE A 78 24.12 -2.36 13.46
CA ILE A 78 24.31 -1.26 12.51
C ILE A 78 23.92 0.06 13.18
N THR A 79 24.82 1.03 13.18
CA THR A 79 24.62 2.35 13.82
C THR A 79 24.36 3.49 12.84
N SER A 80 24.82 3.36 11.59
CA SER A 80 24.50 4.28 10.49
C SER A 80 24.71 3.64 9.12
N VAL A 81 24.00 4.11 8.10
CA VAL A 81 24.04 3.57 6.72
C VAL A 81 24.24 4.69 5.70
N ASP A 82 25.30 4.59 4.89
CA ASP A 82 25.43 5.34 3.62
C ASP A 82 24.95 4.46 2.46
N PHE A 83 23.83 4.84 1.85
CA PHE A 83 23.19 4.10 0.76
C PHE A 83 23.91 4.23 -0.59
N ASN A 84 24.90 5.10 -0.72
CA ASN A 84 25.71 5.24 -1.93
C ASN A 84 24.85 5.47 -3.20
N GLN A 85 24.74 4.47 -4.10
CA GLN A 85 23.96 4.55 -5.34
C GLN A 85 22.61 3.81 -5.28
N VAL A 86 22.17 3.35 -4.09
CA VAL A 86 20.89 2.66 -3.94
C VAL A 86 19.71 3.58 -4.26
N THR A 87 18.85 3.11 -5.16
CA THR A 87 17.57 3.73 -5.50
C THR A 87 16.39 3.06 -4.79
N THR A 88 16.50 1.78 -4.44
CA THR A 88 15.38 0.97 -3.92
C THR A 88 15.74 0.24 -2.63
N ILE A 89 14.88 0.35 -1.61
CA ILE A 89 15.01 -0.38 -0.34
C ILE A 89 13.84 -1.35 -0.20
N GLY A 90 14.16 -2.64 -0.06
CA GLY A 90 13.21 -3.75 -0.01
C GLY A 90 12.32 -3.78 1.25
N LYS A 91 11.28 -4.61 1.18
CA LYS A 91 10.35 -4.85 2.29
C LYS A 91 11.10 -5.38 3.52
N ASN A 92 10.79 -4.89 4.71
CA ASN A 92 11.48 -5.26 5.96
C ASN A 92 13.03 -5.10 5.96
N ALA A 93 13.66 -4.46 4.97
CA ALA A 93 15.10 -4.57 4.74
C ALA A 93 15.97 -4.28 5.98
N PHE A 94 15.57 -3.31 6.80
CA PHE A 94 16.16 -2.89 8.07
C PHE A 94 15.16 -3.00 9.24
N LYS A 95 14.13 -3.83 9.13
CA LYS A 95 13.12 -4.01 10.19
C LYS A 95 13.81 -4.42 11.50
N GLY A 96 13.40 -3.78 12.60
CA GLY A 96 13.95 -3.96 13.94
C GLY A 96 15.44 -3.59 14.11
N CYS A 97 16.08 -2.90 13.16
CA CYS A 97 17.47 -2.45 13.29
C CYS A 97 17.57 -1.25 14.24
N THR A 98 17.34 -1.49 15.53
CA THR A 98 17.22 -0.49 16.61
C THR A 98 18.49 0.32 16.87
N GLY A 99 19.65 -0.14 16.41
CA GLY A 99 20.93 0.59 16.54
C GLY A 99 21.07 1.79 15.59
N ILE A 100 20.29 1.85 14.49
CA ILE A 100 20.49 2.84 13.43
C ILE A 100 20.11 4.24 13.94
N THR A 101 21.06 5.18 13.90
CA THR A 101 20.89 6.56 14.34
C THR A 101 20.81 7.57 13.19
N SER A 102 21.43 7.27 12.05
CA SER A 102 21.53 8.17 10.89
C SER A 102 21.64 7.39 9.57
N LEU A 103 21.12 8.01 8.50
CA LEU A 103 21.06 7.46 7.14
C LEU A 103 21.50 8.54 6.13
N VAL A 104 22.29 8.16 5.13
CA VAL A 104 22.59 9.01 3.96
C VAL A 104 21.90 8.38 2.75
N ALA A 105 20.74 8.92 2.39
CA ALA A 105 19.79 8.33 1.43
C ALA A 105 19.58 9.22 0.18
N ILE A 106 20.64 9.86 -0.31
CA ILE A 106 20.56 10.93 -1.31
C ILE A 106 20.03 10.51 -2.69
N HIS A 107 20.12 9.22 -3.05
CA HIS A 107 19.63 8.67 -4.32
C HIS A 107 18.41 7.74 -4.17
N VAL A 108 17.92 7.52 -2.94
CA VAL A 108 16.84 6.56 -2.66
C VAL A 108 15.51 7.11 -3.17
N LYS A 109 14.95 6.44 -4.19
CA LYS A 109 13.67 6.74 -4.83
C LYS A 109 12.50 5.99 -4.19
N THR A 110 12.69 4.73 -3.81
CA THR A 110 11.61 3.85 -3.36
C THR A 110 11.94 3.18 -2.04
N ILE A 111 11.05 3.36 -1.06
CA ILE A 111 11.12 2.70 0.25
C ILE A 111 9.88 1.83 0.40
N ASN A 112 10.10 0.51 0.44
CA ASN A 112 9.03 -0.49 0.47
C ASN A 112 8.43 -0.68 1.87
N LYS A 113 7.38 -1.49 1.91
CA LYS A 113 6.58 -1.75 3.10
C LYS A 113 7.45 -2.21 4.28
N GLU A 114 7.23 -1.62 5.47
CA GLU A 114 7.90 -2.00 6.74
C GLU A 114 9.46 -1.94 6.69
N ALA A 115 10.07 -1.27 5.70
CA ALA A 115 11.52 -1.30 5.44
C ALA A 115 12.41 -0.90 6.63
N PHE A 116 11.99 0.06 7.45
CA PHE A 116 12.65 0.51 8.68
C PHE A 116 11.69 0.44 9.89
N GLU A 117 10.70 -0.45 9.86
CA GLU A 117 9.78 -0.60 10.99
C GLU A 117 10.55 -1.01 12.25
N GLY A 118 10.37 -0.28 13.36
CA GLY A 118 11.07 -0.55 14.62
C GLY A 118 12.53 -0.07 14.68
N CYS A 119 12.98 0.79 13.76
CA CYS A 119 14.27 1.49 13.88
C CYS A 119 14.20 2.63 14.91
N THR A 120 14.06 2.27 16.19
CA THR A 120 13.72 3.18 17.30
C THR A 120 14.72 4.31 17.54
N SER A 121 15.99 4.19 17.12
CA SER A 121 17.05 5.19 17.35
C SER A 121 17.23 6.23 16.24
N ILE A 122 16.51 6.13 15.12
CA ILE A 122 16.63 7.13 14.03
C ILE A 122 16.06 8.46 14.52
N LYS A 123 16.85 9.53 14.48
CA LYS A 123 16.44 10.85 14.97
C LYS A 123 15.92 11.77 13.89
N THR A 124 16.58 11.78 12.74
CA THR A 124 16.24 12.63 11.59
C THR A 124 16.36 11.83 10.32
N LEU A 125 15.50 12.14 9.35
CA LEU A 125 15.44 11.47 8.06
C LEU A 125 15.46 12.52 6.95
N SER A 126 16.35 12.36 5.96
CA SER A 126 16.44 13.24 4.79
C SER A 126 16.41 12.39 3.52
N LEU A 127 15.42 12.66 2.67
CA LEU A 127 15.09 11.89 1.48
C LEU A 127 14.89 12.83 0.27
N PRO A 128 15.97 13.40 -0.30
CA PRO A 128 15.87 14.43 -1.35
C PRO A 128 15.45 13.87 -2.72
N ALA A 129 15.65 12.58 -2.99
CA ALA A 129 15.33 11.94 -4.27
C ALA A 129 14.13 10.98 -4.20
N VAL A 130 13.43 10.91 -3.06
CA VAL A 130 12.36 9.91 -2.87
C VAL A 130 11.14 10.23 -3.72
N GLU A 131 10.60 9.19 -4.36
CA GLU A 131 9.42 9.21 -5.21
C GLU A 131 8.26 8.46 -4.54
N THR A 132 8.54 7.37 -3.81
CA THR A 132 7.52 6.52 -3.15
C THR A 132 7.94 6.08 -1.75
N ILE A 133 7.04 6.28 -0.77
CA ILE A 133 7.15 5.73 0.59
C ILE A 133 5.92 4.86 0.90
N SER A 134 6.15 3.57 1.12
CA SER A 134 5.11 2.55 1.30
C SER A 134 4.58 2.45 2.74
N LYS A 135 3.45 1.75 2.91
CA LYS A 135 2.80 1.48 4.21
C LYS A 135 3.80 1.04 5.30
N ASN A 136 3.68 1.63 6.48
CA ASN A 136 4.50 1.34 7.67
C ASN A 136 6.03 1.45 7.46
N ALA A 137 6.53 2.07 6.38
CA ALA A 137 7.97 2.06 6.05
C ALA A 137 8.90 2.53 7.18
N PHE A 138 8.42 3.40 8.07
CA PHE A 138 9.14 3.91 9.24
C PHE A 138 8.30 3.78 10.53
N ALA A 139 7.35 2.83 10.58
CA ALA A 139 6.51 2.68 11.76
C ALA A 139 7.35 2.34 13.01
N ASN A 140 6.95 2.81 14.18
CA ASN A 140 7.69 2.61 15.45
C ASN A 140 9.14 3.17 15.44
N CYS A 141 9.46 4.17 14.60
CA CYS A 141 10.70 4.93 14.74
C CYS A 141 10.56 5.98 15.86
N GLU A 142 10.56 5.52 17.12
CA GLU A 142 10.13 6.31 18.28
C GLU A 142 10.91 7.62 18.50
N GLN A 143 12.21 7.69 18.18
CA GLN A 143 13.03 8.91 18.32
C GLN A 143 12.99 9.85 17.10
N LEU A 144 12.29 9.48 16.01
CA LEU A 144 12.27 10.22 14.76
C LEU A 144 11.52 11.53 14.97
N ASN A 145 12.25 12.66 14.99
CA ASN A 145 11.70 13.97 15.33
C ASN A 145 11.50 14.90 14.11
N MET A 146 12.19 14.65 12.99
CA MET A 146 12.10 15.44 11.77
C MET A 146 12.25 14.55 10.53
N VAL A 147 11.39 14.77 9.53
CA VAL A 147 11.49 14.13 8.20
C VAL A 147 11.53 15.19 7.10
N SER A 148 12.58 15.16 6.28
CA SER A 148 12.77 16.05 5.12
C SER A 148 12.58 15.28 3.81
N LEU A 149 11.72 15.80 2.93
CA LEU A 149 11.24 15.14 1.71
C LEU A 149 11.48 16.05 0.49
N GLY A 150 12.08 15.50 -0.56
CA GLY A 150 12.39 16.23 -1.80
C GLY A 150 11.21 16.42 -2.75
N ALA A 151 11.43 17.22 -3.79
CA ALA A 151 10.40 17.60 -4.76
C ALA A 151 9.78 16.43 -5.54
N SER A 152 10.51 15.32 -5.70
CA SER A 152 10.12 14.15 -6.51
C SER A 152 9.06 13.25 -5.87
N LEU A 153 8.71 13.47 -4.59
CA LEU A 153 7.77 12.61 -3.87
C LEU A 153 6.39 12.68 -4.54
N SER A 154 5.94 11.53 -5.06
CA SER A 154 4.67 11.41 -5.79
C SER A 154 3.69 10.45 -5.11
N ASN A 155 4.17 9.47 -4.34
CA ASN A 155 3.32 8.48 -3.68
C ASN A 155 3.66 8.25 -2.19
N VAL A 156 2.61 8.30 -1.36
CA VAL A 156 2.63 7.97 0.07
C VAL A 156 1.36 7.18 0.37
N THR A 157 1.52 5.95 0.89
CA THR A 157 0.41 5.03 1.14
C THR A 157 0.27 4.68 2.62
N ALA A 158 -0.95 4.77 3.17
CA ALA A 158 -1.35 4.23 4.48
C ALA A 158 -0.34 4.49 5.63
N ASN A 159 -0.20 5.77 6.01
CA ASN A 159 0.67 6.32 7.06
C ASN A 159 2.00 5.54 7.30
N PRO A 160 3.09 5.88 6.58
CA PRO A 160 4.39 5.27 6.80
C PRO A 160 5.04 5.56 8.16
N PHE A 161 4.57 6.56 8.93
CA PHE A 161 5.19 7.05 10.17
C PHE A 161 4.30 6.77 11.42
N SER A 162 3.47 5.71 11.37
CA SER A 162 2.63 5.34 12.50
C SER A 162 3.48 5.01 13.75
N ASN A 163 3.06 5.51 14.91
CA ASN A 163 3.79 5.38 16.19
C ASN A 163 5.17 6.08 16.24
N CYS A 164 5.48 7.02 15.35
CA CYS A 164 6.63 7.92 15.50
C CYS A 164 6.31 9.04 16.51
N THR A 165 6.25 8.69 17.80
CA THR A 165 5.72 9.57 18.86
C THR A 165 6.56 10.84 19.12
N ALA A 166 7.85 10.84 18.78
CA ALA A 166 8.70 12.05 18.85
C ALA A 166 8.64 12.95 17.61
N LEU A 167 7.89 12.60 16.56
CA LEU A 167 7.86 13.33 15.29
C LEU A 167 7.21 14.70 15.44
N LYS A 168 8.00 15.76 15.26
CA LYS A 168 7.57 17.17 15.37
C LYS A 168 7.21 17.78 14.03
N GLU A 169 7.93 17.42 12.97
CA GLU A 169 7.68 18.04 11.66
C GLU A 169 8.07 17.23 10.43
N PHE A 170 7.28 17.46 9.38
CA PHE A 170 7.65 17.22 7.99
C PHE A 170 8.14 18.52 7.35
N VAL A 171 9.28 18.47 6.67
CA VAL A 171 9.79 19.52 5.79
C VAL A 171 9.70 19.00 4.36
N VAL A 172 8.97 19.70 3.49
CA VAL A 172 8.81 19.32 2.08
C VAL A 172 9.40 20.40 1.20
N ASP A 173 10.16 20.00 0.18
CA ASP A 173 10.70 20.90 -0.84
C ASP A 173 9.59 21.75 -1.49
N GLN A 174 9.80 23.06 -1.57
CA GLN A 174 8.85 24.01 -2.14
C GLN A 174 8.54 23.72 -3.62
N ALA A 175 9.48 23.10 -4.35
CA ALA A 175 9.30 22.67 -5.74
C ALA A 175 8.44 21.40 -5.88
N SER A 176 8.04 20.72 -4.80
CA SER A 176 7.18 19.54 -4.88
C SER A 176 5.82 19.89 -5.50
N ALA A 177 5.45 19.24 -6.59
CA ALA A 177 4.14 19.41 -7.22
C ALA A 177 3.02 18.68 -6.46
N THR A 178 3.35 17.62 -5.71
CA THR A 178 2.36 16.67 -5.18
C THR A 178 2.12 16.79 -3.68
N PHE A 179 3.12 17.18 -2.88
CA PHE A 179 3.00 17.29 -1.42
C PHE A 179 3.46 18.65 -0.89
N MET A 180 3.05 18.97 0.33
CA MET A 180 3.57 20.10 1.12
C MET A 180 3.51 19.80 2.62
N ALA A 181 4.26 20.59 3.39
CA ALA A 181 4.06 20.71 4.82
C ALA A 181 3.01 21.81 5.10
N ASP A 182 1.98 21.51 5.87
CA ASP A 182 0.98 22.47 6.36
C ASP A 182 0.88 22.36 7.89
N GLY A 183 1.30 23.40 8.61
CA GLY A 183 1.50 23.35 10.06
C GLY A 183 2.33 22.15 10.49
N HIS A 184 3.43 21.88 9.76
CA HIS A 184 4.33 20.74 9.93
C HIS A 184 3.75 19.34 9.58
N ALA A 185 2.48 19.21 9.19
CA ALA A 185 1.87 17.95 8.76
C ALA A 185 1.99 17.71 7.24
N LEU A 186 2.06 16.45 6.81
CA LEU A 186 2.24 16.10 5.39
C LEU A 186 0.89 16.05 4.67
N ILE A 187 0.66 16.97 3.72
CA ILE A 187 -0.56 17.08 2.92
C ILE A 187 -0.28 16.83 1.44
N ARG A 188 -1.16 16.08 0.78
CA ARG A 188 -1.20 15.90 -0.68
C ARG A 188 -1.95 17.08 -1.33
N LYS A 189 -1.29 17.82 -2.21
CA LYS A 189 -1.82 19.04 -2.87
C LYS A 189 -3.04 18.77 -3.75
N GLY A 190 -3.07 17.62 -4.45
CA GLY A 190 -4.09 17.34 -5.46
C GLY A 190 -5.52 17.15 -4.94
N ASP A 191 -5.67 16.69 -3.68
CA ASP A 191 -6.97 16.42 -3.05
C ASP A 191 -7.11 17.05 -1.65
N GLY A 192 -6.07 17.71 -1.14
CA GLY A 192 -6.06 18.30 0.21
C GLY A 192 -6.02 17.26 1.34
N THR A 193 -5.61 16.02 1.07
CA THR A 193 -5.56 14.95 2.07
C THR A 193 -4.31 15.07 2.94
N LEU A 194 -4.49 15.22 4.25
CA LEU A 194 -3.44 15.02 5.25
C LEU A 194 -3.15 13.52 5.35
N VAL A 195 -1.96 13.10 4.92
CA VAL A 195 -1.57 11.68 4.83
C VAL A 195 -0.77 11.17 6.04
N SER A 196 -0.10 12.08 6.77
CA SER A 196 0.65 11.75 7.98
C SER A 196 0.78 12.98 8.89
N PHE A 197 0.56 12.79 10.19
CA PHE A 197 0.67 13.82 11.21
C PHE A 197 1.93 13.65 12.10
N PRO A 198 2.63 14.73 12.49
CA PRO A 198 3.69 14.69 13.50
C PRO A 198 3.13 14.47 14.92
N CYS A 199 3.17 13.21 15.41
CA CYS A 199 2.57 12.81 16.68
C CYS A 199 3.15 13.45 17.97
N ALA A 200 4.22 14.24 17.91
CA ALA A 200 4.73 15.00 19.06
C ALA A 200 3.97 16.30 19.32
N LEU A 201 3.17 16.80 18.37
CA LEU A 201 2.39 18.02 18.56
C LEU A 201 1.20 17.78 19.51
N THR A 202 1.04 18.69 20.47
CA THR A 202 -0.09 18.70 21.41
C THR A 202 -1.31 19.43 20.86
N GLU A 203 -1.12 20.31 19.87
CA GLU A 203 -2.20 20.97 19.16
C GLU A 203 -1.87 21.16 17.68
N TYR A 204 -2.91 21.26 16.85
CA TYR A 204 -2.78 21.51 15.42
C TYR A 204 -3.93 22.36 14.90
N THR A 205 -3.59 23.39 14.10
CA THR A 205 -4.54 24.10 13.25
C THR A 205 -4.11 23.93 11.80
N ALA A 206 -4.93 23.28 10.98
CA ALA A 206 -4.67 23.15 9.55
C ALA A 206 -5.03 24.43 8.79
N SER A 207 -4.35 24.68 7.67
CA SER A 207 -4.75 25.70 6.71
C SER A 207 -6.04 25.31 5.98
N SER A 208 -6.55 26.23 5.16
CA SER A 208 -7.66 25.98 4.25
C SER A 208 -7.33 24.94 3.15
N VAL A 209 -6.06 24.55 2.96
CA VAL A 209 -5.66 23.50 2.00
C VAL A 209 -6.06 22.11 2.48
N CYS A 210 -6.11 21.87 3.79
CA CYS A 210 -6.53 20.59 4.35
C CYS A 210 -8.04 20.37 4.17
N LYS A 211 -8.41 19.44 3.28
CA LYS A 211 -9.79 19.08 2.95
C LYS A 211 -10.21 17.72 3.49
N LYS A 212 -9.26 16.84 3.80
CA LYS A 212 -9.52 15.46 4.20
C LYS A 212 -8.45 14.93 5.14
N LEU A 213 -8.85 14.11 6.11
CA LEU A 213 -7.91 13.25 6.85
C LEU A 213 -7.81 11.90 6.16
N GLY A 214 -6.60 11.47 5.81
CA GLY A 214 -6.34 10.16 5.21
C GLY A 214 -6.49 9.02 6.22
N ASP A 215 -6.64 7.79 5.71
CA ASP A 215 -6.76 6.61 6.56
C ASP A 215 -5.52 6.46 7.46
N GLY A 216 -5.75 6.36 8.78
CA GLY A 216 -4.69 6.27 9.80
C GLY A 216 -3.79 7.49 9.96
N SER A 217 -4.13 8.67 9.43
CA SER A 217 -3.20 9.82 9.33
C SER A 217 -2.71 10.39 10.68
N PHE A 218 -3.47 10.27 11.77
CA PHE A 218 -3.09 10.60 13.15
C PHE A 218 -2.95 9.35 14.05
N LYS A 219 -2.86 8.15 13.48
CA LYS A 219 -2.85 6.91 14.26
C LYS A 219 -1.68 6.86 15.25
N ASN A 220 -2.02 6.61 16.52
CA ASN A 220 -1.13 6.60 17.69
C ASN A 220 -0.55 7.98 18.08
N CYS A 221 -1.14 9.09 17.63
CA CYS A 221 -0.74 10.42 18.09
C CYS A 221 -1.35 10.75 19.46
N SER A 222 -0.87 10.06 20.49
CA SER A 222 -1.40 10.12 21.86
C SER A 222 -1.15 11.44 22.58
N ASN A 223 -0.21 12.29 22.11
CA ASN A 223 0.07 13.60 22.69
C ASN A 223 -0.95 14.68 22.29
N LEU A 224 -1.74 14.45 21.24
CA LEU A 224 -2.62 15.46 20.67
C LEU A 224 -3.81 15.76 21.59
N VAL A 225 -3.93 17.01 22.04
CA VAL A 225 -4.97 17.53 22.93
C VAL A 225 -6.03 18.33 22.16
N LYS A 226 -5.62 19.11 21.15
CA LYS A 226 -6.52 19.99 20.38
C LYS A 226 -6.28 19.88 18.88
N LEU A 227 -7.35 19.70 18.13
CA LEU A 227 -7.32 19.55 16.67
C LEU A 227 -8.31 20.53 16.04
N ASN A 228 -7.82 21.46 15.23
CA ASN A 228 -8.60 22.49 14.54
C ASN A 228 -8.40 22.38 13.02
N LEU A 229 -9.50 22.11 12.32
CA LEU A 229 -9.51 21.68 10.93
C LEU A 229 -10.61 22.44 10.15
N PRO A 230 -10.43 23.77 9.95
CA PRO A 230 -11.48 24.68 9.48
C PRO A 230 -11.90 24.50 8.01
N SER A 231 -11.41 23.46 7.32
CA SER A 231 -11.74 23.17 5.91
C SER A 231 -11.92 21.68 5.61
N VAL A 232 -11.86 20.81 6.63
CA VAL A 232 -11.98 19.37 6.43
C VAL A 232 -13.43 18.96 6.24
N LEU A 233 -13.68 18.18 5.18
CA LEU A 233 -14.99 17.67 4.77
C LEU A 233 -15.13 16.16 5.06
N GLU A 234 -14.03 15.41 5.08
CA GLU A 234 -14.03 13.95 5.28
C GLU A 234 -12.93 13.50 6.25
N ILE A 235 -13.28 12.58 7.16
CA ILE A 235 -12.34 11.84 8.02
C ILE A 235 -12.26 10.39 7.55
N GLY A 236 -11.05 9.92 7.23
CA GLY A 236 -10.75 8.55 6.79
C GLY A 236 -10.82 7.49 7.90
N GLU A 237 -10.68 6.23 7.51
CA GLU A 237 -10.76 5.07 8.41
C GLU A 237 -9.56 5.03 9.37
N SER A 238 -9.79 4.69 10.65
CA SER A 238 -8.74 4.67 11.68
C SER A 238 -7.99 6.01 11.87
N ALA A 239 -8.45 7.12 11.28
CA ALA A 239 -7.66 8.35 11.14
C ALA A 239 -7.19 8.92 12.48
N LEU A 240 -8.03 8.89 13.52
CA LEU A 240 -7.75 9.42 14.86
C LEU A 240 -7.60 8.30 15.91
N SER A 241 -7.30 7.07 15.47
CA SER A 241 -7.09 5.93 16.36
C SER A 241 -5.93 6.20 17.34
N ASN A 242 -6.16 5.94 18.62
CA ASN A 242 -5.24 6.13 19.75
C ASN A 242 -4.77 7.59 19.99
N CYS A 243 -5.54 8.59 19.54
CA CYS A 243 -5.41 9.98 20.01
C CYS A 243 -6.01 10.13 21.43
N SER A 244 -5.41 9.46 22.40
CA SER A 244 -5.98 9.26 23.75
C SER A 244 -6.13 10.54 24.57
N LEU A 245 -5.29 11.56 24.37
CA LEU A 245 -5.38 12.85 25.06
C LEU A 245 -6.28 13.88 24.35
N LEU A 246 -6.93 13.56 23.24
CA LEU A 246 -7.70 14.53 22.46
C LEU A 246 -8.94 15.01 23.23
N VAL A 247 -8.99 16.32 23.51
CA VAL A 247 -10.05 17.02 24.26
C VAL A 247 -10.91 17.88 23.34
N GLU A 248 -10.32 18.56 22.35
CA GLU A 248 -11.04 19.46 21.45
C GLU A 248 -10.85 19.05 19.98
N LEU A 249 -11.97 18.88 19.25
CA LEU A 249 -12.01 18.55 17.83
C LEU A 249 -12.90 19.55 17.09
N LEU A 250 -12.29 20.54 16.45
CA LEU A 250 -12.97 21.59 15.71
C LEU A 250 -12.89 21.26 14.21
N VAL A 251 -14.00 20.85 13.62
CA VAL A 251 -14.15 20.35 12.24
C VAL A 251 -15.43 20.95 11.64
N PRO A 252 -15.56 22.30 11.59
CA PRO A 252 -16.86 22.97 11.45
C PRO A 252 -17.60 22.61 10.15
N HIS A 253 -16.89 22.22 9.08
CA HIS A 253 -17.43 21.86 7.77
C HIS A 253 -17.47 20.33 7.48
N LEU A 254 -17.30 19.48 8.50
CA LEU A 254 -17.30 18.01 8.35
C LEU A 254 -18.60 17.48 7.73
N GLN A 255 -18.49 16.76 6.62
CA GLN A 255 -19.61 16.16 5.92
C GLN A 255 -19.70 14.64 6.14
N LYS A 256 -18.55 13.96 6.25
CA LYS A 256 -18.47 12.49 6.25
C LYS A 256 -17.39 11.96 7.20
N VAL A 257 -17.71 10.87 7.89
CA VAL A 257 -16.77 10.03 8.63
C VAL A 257 -16.79 8.63 8.02
N ASN A 258 -15.64 8.09 7.67
CA ASN A 258 -15.49 6.69 7.30
C ASN A 258 -15.25 5.86 8.58
N ASN A 259 -16.04 4.81 8.81
CA ASN A 259 -15.96 3.97 10.01
C ASN A 259 -16.41 2.52 9.71
N ILE A 260 -15.94 1.96 8.60
CA ILE A 260 -16.31 0.62 8.10
C ILE A 260 -15.83 -0.48 9.06
N TYR A 261 -14.71 -0.28 9.77
CA TYR A 261 -14.18 -1.27 10.72
C TYR A 261 -14.36 -0.87 12.20
N GLY A 262 -15.01 0.27 12.47
CA GLY A 262 -15.23 0.74 13.84
C GLY A 262 -13.99 1.38 14.51
N LEU A 263 -12.95 1.70 13.74
CA LEU A 263 -11.63 2.06 14.29
C LEU A 263 -11.33 3.57 14.30
N THR A 264 -12.17 4.41 13.68
CA THR A 264 -11.80 5.80 13.32
C THR A 264 -11.50 6.72 14.50
N PHE A 265 -12.16 6.53 15.64
CA PHE A 265 -11.82 7.18 16.92
C PHE A 265 -11.58 6.14 18.05
N ASN A 266 -11.18 4.92 17.70
CA ASN A 266 -10.81 3.91 18.69
C ASN A 266 -9.69 4.46 19.61
N GLY A 267 -9.82 4.29 20.92
CA GLY A 267 -8.87 4.85 21.90
C GLY A 267 -9.03 6.36 22.21
N VAL A 268 -9.92 7.09 21.55
CA VAL A 268 -10.15 8.54 21.81
C VAL A 268 -11.08 8.72 23.01
N GLY A 269 -10.49 8.77 24.21
CA GLY A 269 -11.23 8.73 25.47
C GLY A 269 -11.72 10.07 26.03
N ASN A 270 -11.10 11.20 25.66
CA ASN A 270 -11.12 12.43 26.48
C ASN A 270 -11.83 13.64 25.85
N LEU A 271 -12.54 13.46 24.73
CA LEU A 271 -13.21 14.55 24.01
C LEU A 271 -14.26 15.28 24.88
N LYS A 272 -14.08 16.59 25.03
CA LYS A 272 -15.00 17.51 25.71
C LYS A 272 -15.67 18.48 24.76
N VAL A 273 -15.03 18.85 23.65
CA VAL A 273 -15.59 19.74 22.63
C VAL A 273 -15.43 19.09 21.27
N VAL A 274 -16.54 18.98 20.55
CA VAL A 274 -16.58 18.63 19.13
C VAL A 274 -17.37 19.71 18.41
N ASP A 275 -16.85 20.27 17.32
CA ASP A 275 -17.51 21.36 16.61
C ASP A 275 -17.68 21.04 15.11
N VAL A 276 -18.94 20.97 14.68
CA VAL A 276 -19.42 20.80 13.30
C VAL A 276 -20.43 21.91 12.91
N HIS A 277 -20.30 23.11 13.48
CA HIS A 277 -21.33 24.16 13.42
C HIS A 277 -21.58 24.81 12.05
N LEU A 278 -20.86 24.43 10.99
CA LEU A 278 -21.08 24.88 9.61
C LEU A 278 -21.48 23.71 8.68
N SER A 279 -21.95 22.60 9.24
CA SER A 279 -22.22 21.33 8.53
C SER A 279 -23.71 20.98 8.45
N ASP A 280 -24.47 21.75 7.66
CA ASP A 280 -25.94 21.68 7.62
C ASP A 280 -26.57 20.34 7.24
N GLN A 281 -25.83 19.47 6.55
CA GLN A 281 -26.31 18.14 6.14
C GLN A 281 -25.56 16.98 6.79
N PHE A 282 -24.77 17.22 7.84
CA PHE A 282 -24.03 16.17 8.53
C PHE A 282 -24.93 15.01 8.97
N SER A 283 -24.49 13.77 8.69
CA SER A 283 -25.27 12.55 8.92
C SER A 283 -25.06 11.93 10.30
N GLY A 284 -23.95 12.24 10.95
CA GLY A 284 -23.48 11.56 12.17
C GLY A 284 -22.06 11.01 12.03
N PHE A 285 -21.50 10.56 13.14
CA PHE A 285 -20.16 9.97 13.21
C PHE A 285 -20.15 8.47 12.91
N GLY A 286 -21.32 7.85 12.68
CA GLY A 286 -21.44 6.43 12.33
C GLY A 286 -21.09 5.49 13.49
N GLY A 287 -21.40 5.91 14.73
CA GLY A 287 -21.05 5.20 15.96
C GLY A 287 -19.56 5.24 16.29
N ALA A 288 -18.76 6.05 15.59
CA ALA A 288 -17.32 6.08 15.75
C ALA A 288 -16.86 6.81 17.03
N LEU A 289 -17.58 7.87 17.43
CA LEU A 289 -17.29 8.63 18.65
C LEU A 289 -17.97 7.99 19.88
N PRO A 290 -17.27 7.87 21.03
CA PRO A 290 -17.87 7.34 22.24
C PRO A 290 -18.86 8.34 22.87
N ASP A 291 -20.07 7.87 23.19
CA ASP A 291 -21.07 8.67 23.89
C ASP A 291 -20.72 8.81 25.38
N LYS A 292 -20.31 10.03 25.77
CA LYS A 292 -19.82 10.35 27.12
C LYS A 292 -20.49 11.59 27.70
N GLU A 293 -20.69 11.55 29.01
CA GLU A 293 -21.14 12.70 29.79
C GLU A 293 -20.03 13.77 29.86
N GLY A 294 -20.41 15.04 29.74
CA GLY A 294 -19.46 16.16 29.74
C GLY A 294 -18.89 16.53 28.36
N THR A 295 -19.09 15.71 27.32
CA THR A 295 -18.80 16.09 25.93
C THR A 295 -19.88 17.04 25.40
N ILE A 296 -19.48 18.12 24.74
CA ILE A 296 -20.36 19.09 24.06
C ILE A 296 -20.11 19.02 22.56
N VAL A 297 -21.17 18.79 21.78
CA VAL A 297 -21.14 18.79 20.31
C VAL A 297 -21.86 20.04 19.79
N TYR A 298 -21.12 20.92 19.12
CA TYR A 298 -21.63 22.13 18.50
C TYR A 298 -22.05 21.84 17.05
N VAL A 299 -23.27 22.24 16.66
CA VAL A 299 -23.89 21.92 15.37
C VAL A 299 -24.56 23.14 14.74
N SER A 300 -24.75 23.11 13.42
CA SER A 300 -25.21 24.31 12.68
C SER A 300 -26.69 24.65 12.89
N ASN A 301 -27.55 23.65 13.05
CA ASN A 301 -28.98 23.83 13.14
C ASN A 301 -29.69 22.72 13.93
N GLU A 302 -30.96 22.95 14.28
CA GLU A 302 -31.76 22.01 15.07
C GLU A 302 -32.00 20.67 14.35
N THR A 303 -31.99 20.62 13.01
CA THR A 303 -32.14 19.36 12.25
C THR A 303 -30.95 18.44 12.47
N VAL A 304 -29.72 18.97 12.42
CA VAL A 304 -28.50 18.20 12.73
C VAL A 304 -28.51 17.75 14.20
N LYS A 305 -28.93 18.63 15.12
CA LYS A 305 -29.08 18.29 16.54
C LYS A 305 -30.01 17.09 16.77
N GLN A 306 -31.20 17.08 16.16
CA GLN A 306 -32.15 15.97 16.29
C GLN A 306 -31.61 14.65 15.71
N ARG A 307 -30.80 14.70 14.63
CA ARG A 307 -30.12 13.50 14.11
C ARG A 307 -29.10 12.97 15.12
N LEU A 308 -28.19 13.82 15.61
CA LEU A 308 -27.13 13.43 16.55
C LEU A 308 -27.68 12.98 17.91
N GLN A 309 -28.86 13.43 18.34
CA GLN A 309 -29.55 12.93 19.54
C GLN A 309 -29.98 11.46 19.44
N ASN A 310 -29.95 10.85 18.25
CA ASN A 310 -30.10 9.40 18.10
C ASN A 310 -28.79 8.64 18.34
N GLU A 311 -27.65 9.24 18.02
CA GLU A 311 -26.31 8.68 18.16
C GLU A 311 -25.73 8.89 19.57
N PHE A 312 -25.91 10.09 20.14
CA PHE A 312 -25.46 10.44 21.49
C PHE A 312 -26.64 10.58 22.46
N LYS A 313 -26.58 9.85 23.57
CA LYS A 313 -27.56 9.89 24.67
C LYS A 313 -27.02 10.57 25.93
N LYS A 314 -25.70 10.68 26.08
CA LYS A 314 -25.00 11.30 27.22
C LYS A 314 -24.34 12.63 26.86
N ALA A 315 -23.83 12.78 25.64
CA ALA A 315 -23.22 14.04 25.20
C ALA A 315 -24.27 15.15 25.01
N LYS A 316 -23.87 16.40 25.31
CA LYS A 316 -24.73 17.58 25.16
C LYS A 316 -24.60 18.16 23.75
N ILE A 317 -25.69 18.26 23.00
CA ILE A 317 -25.67 18.84 21.65
C ILE A 317 -26.24 20.27 21.67
N VAL A 318 -25.49 21.22 21.11
CA VAL A 318 -25.75 22.68 21.15
C VAL A 318 -25.75 23.25 19.74
N VAL A 319 -26.68 24.13 19.42
CA VAL A 319 -26.69 24.85 18.13
C VAL A 319 -25.88 26.13 18.25
N GLY A 320 -24.94 26.38 17.33
CA GLY A 320 -24.06 27.55 17.30
C GLY A 320 -22.57 27.21 17.39
N GLU A 321 -21.70 28.23 17.38
CA GLU A 321 -20.23 28.13 17.36
C GLU A 321 -19.59 27.95 18.75
N ALA A 322 -18.43 27.30 18.81
CA ALA A 322 -17.58 27.20 20.00
C ALA A 322 -16.69 28.45 20.24
N ASN A 323 -17.31 29.57 20.69
CA ASN A 323 -16.69 30.83 21.13
C ASN A 323 -15.97 31.69 20.06
N ALA A 324 -16.59 32.82 19.68
CA ALA A 324 -16.11 33.74 18.63
C ALA A 324 -14.73 34.40 18.88
N VAL A 325 -13.94 34.56 17.81
CA VAL A 325 -12.57 35.10 17.79
C VAL A 325 -12.53 36.62 17.48
N LYS A 326 -11.55 37.34 18.04
CA LYS A 326 -11.33 38.79 17.79
C LYS A 326 -10.59 39.09 16.47
N GLN A 327 -10.92 40.23 15.86
CA GLN A 327 -10.30 40.73 14.62
C GLN A 327 -9.51 42.02 14.84
N VAL A 328 -8.50 42.26 13.99
CA VAL A 328 -7.59 43.42 13.97
C VAL A 328 -7.47 43.99 12.56
N LYS A 329 -7.16 45.27 12.41
CA LYS A 329 -7.23 46.01 11.14
C LYS A 329 -5.86 46.21 10.47
N VAL A 330 -5.82 46.13 9.13
CA VAL A 330 -4.60 46.32 8.32
C VAL A 330 -4.74 47.51 7.37
N THR A 331 -3.72 48.38 7.33
CA THR A 331 -3.57 49.47 6.35
C THR A 331 -2.15 49.55 5.77
N TYR A 332 -2.00 50.06 4.56
CA TYR A 332 -0.69 50.29 3.92
C TYR A 332 -0.70 51.38 2.83
N SER A 333 0.46 51.99 2.55
CA SER A 333 0.65 53.02 1.50
C SER A 333 2.08 53.08 0.95
N SER A 334 2.25 53.65 -0.26
CA SER A 334 3.56 53.92 -0.87
C SER A 334 3.83 55.42 -1.04
N GLU A 335 5.10 55.81 -0.96
CA GLU A 335 5.61 57.16 -1.15
C GLU A 335 6.67 57.18 -2.27
N GLY A 336 6.25 57.61 -3.47
CA GLY A 336 7.09 57.58 -4.68
C GLY A 336 6.56 56.62 -5.74
N PRO A 337 7.30 56.41 -6.84
CA PRO A 337 6.82 55.64 -7.98
C PRO A 337 6.92 54.13 -7.74
N GLY A 338 5.94 53.58 -7.03
CA GLY A 338 5.76 52.14 -6.83
C GLY A 338 4.47 51.77 -6.08
N SER A 339 4.06 50.50 -6.17
CA SER A 339 2.85 49.94 -5.54
C SER A 339 3.15 48.86 -4.49
N LEU A 340 2.13 48.51 -3.70
CA LEU A 340 2.19 47.48 -2.65
C LEU A 340 1.10 46.42 -2.83
N GLU A 341 1.46 45.17 -2.51
CA GLU A 341 0.56 44.01 -2.39
C GLU A 341 0.71 43.41 -0.99
N ALA A 342 -0.36 42.85 -0.41
CA ALA A 342 -0.34 42.26 0.93
C ALA A 342 -1.20 41.01 1.03
N TRP A 343 -0.76 40.00 1.80
CA TRP A 343 -1.46 38.73 1.99
C TRP A 343 -1.16 38.09 3.35
N THR A 344 -2.04 37.23 3.84
CA THR A 344 -1.79 36.38 5.03
C THR A 344 -0.94 35.16 4.68
N LEU A 345 -0.35 34.48 5.67
CA LEU A 345 0.38 33.22 5.45
C LEU A 345 -0.41 32.14 4.67
N SER A 346 -1.74 32.15 4.73
CA SER A 346 -2.62 31.26 3.94
C SER A 346 -2.74 31.64 2.46
N GLY A 347 -2.01 32.65 1.98
CA GLY A 347 -2.10 33.16 0.61
C GLY A 347 -3.36 33.99 0.33
N THR A 348 -4.04 34.48 1.36
CA THR A 348 -5.27 35.28 1.19
C THR A 348 -4.92 36.75 1.00
N ASP A 349 -5.34 37.36 -0.11
CA ASP A 349 -5.18 38.80 -0.38
C ASP A 349 -5.76 39.66 0.76
N VAL A 350 -4.92 40.50 1.36
CA VAL A 350 -5.30 41.51 2.37
C VAL A 350 -5.38 42.86 1.68
N LYS A 351 -6.60 43.28 1.33
CA LYS A 351 -6.82 44.62 0.77
C LYS A 351 -6.57 45.69 1.83
N ASN A 352 -6.06 46.85 1.42
CA ASN A 352 -5.88 48.00 2.30
C ASN A 352 -7.20 48.34 3.03
N ASN A 353 -7.11 48.68 4.32
CA ASN A 353 -8.25 49.03 5.19
C ASN A 353 -9.26 47.87 5.42
N THR A 354 -8.76 46.64 5.56
CA THR A 354 -9.57 45.45 5.91
C THR A 354 -9.19 44.85 7.28
N TYR A 355 -9.91 43.80 7.71
CA TYR A 355 -9.70 43.12 8.99
C TYR A 355 -9.21 41.68 8.79
N ILE A 356 -8.31 41.23 9.67
CA ILE A 356 -7.82 39.84 9.78
C ILE A 356 -7.96 39.35 11.22
N ALA A 357 -7.78 38.04 11.47
CA ALA A 357 -7.84 37.51 12.83
C ALA A 357 -6.61 37.97 13.66
N GLN A 358 -6.81 38.29 14.94
CA GLN A 358 -5.71 38.62 15.85
C GLN A 358 -4.74 37.42 15.94
N GLY A 359 -3.44 37.66 15.82
CA GLY A 359 -2.42 36.59 15.77
C GLY A 359 -2.08 36.07 14.37
N SER A 360 -2.66 36.67 13.30
CA SER A 360 -2.34 36.28 11.92
C SER A 360 -0.95 36.78 11.50
N LYS A 361 -0.19 35.95 10.77
CA LYS A 361 1.01 36.39 10.04
C LYS A 361 0.63 37.15 8.75
N LEU A 362 1.25 38.30 8.53
CA LEU A 362 1.04 39.21 7.39
C LEU A 362 2.33 39.39 6.57
N SER A 363 2.21 39.38 5.25
CA SER A 363 3.29 39.66 4.31
C SER A 363 2.92 40.85 3.43
N ILE A 364 3.88 41.73 3.16
CA ILE A 364 3.70 42.92 2.29
C ILE A 364 4.88 43.03 1.32
N LYS A 365 4.60 43.30 0.05
CA LYS A 365 5.57 43.35 -1.04
C LYS A 365 5.56 44.68 -1.77
N SER A 366 6.72 45.17 -2.18
CA SER A 366 6.87 46.38 -3.01
C SER A 366 7.11 46.07 -4.49
N MET A 367 6.66 47.00 -5.34
CA MET A 367 6.78 46.95 -6.80
C MET A 367 7.23 48.33 -7.32
N PRO A 368 8.54 48.56 -7.52
CA PRO A 368 9.05 49.81 -8.09
C PRO A 368 8.67 50.02 -9.57
N LEU A 369 8.62 51.28 -10.02
CA LEU A 369 8.60 51.62 -11.46
C LEU A 369 9.98 51.45 -12.13
N PHE A 370 9.99 51.53 -13.46
CA PHE A 370 11.04 51.04 -14.38
C PHE A 370 12.51 51.35 -14.02
N ASP A 371 12.83 52.55 -13.54
CA ASP A 371 14.19 52.99 -13.26
C ASP A 371 14.45 53.22 -11.77
N CYS A 372 13.60 52.63 -10.90
CA CYS A 372 13.55 52.90 -9.47
C CYS A 372 13.76 51.65 -8.57
N GLU A 373 14.23 51.86 -7.34
CA GLU A 373 14.34 50.85 -6.27
C GLU A 373 13.63 51.32 -4.99
N ALA A 374 13.12 50.39 -4.17
CA ALA A 374 12.57 50.68 -2.85
C ALA A 374 13.70 50.78 -1.81
N TYR A 375 13.71 51.82 -0.96
CA TYR A 375 14.85 52.11 -0.06
C TYR A 375 14.52 52.28 1.43
N GLU A 376 13.24 52.40 1.82
CA GLU A 376 12.84 52.55 3.23
C GLU A 376 11.44 51.94 3.46
N TRP A 377 11.24 51.28 4.61
CA TRP A 377 10.00 50.63 5.05
C TRP A 377 9.67 50.94 6.51
N LEU A 378 8.47 51.43 6.79
CA LEU A 378 7.97 51.77 8.13
C LEU A 378 6.77 50.90 8.52
N VAL A 379 6.74 50.33 9.72
CA VAL A 379 5.59 49.60 10.30
C VAL A 379 5.17 50.29 11.59
N ASN A 380 3.93 50.76 11.67
CA ASN A 380 3.40 51.58 12.78
C ASN A 380 4.28 52.80 13.13
N GLY A 381 5.08 53.28 12.17
CA GLY A 381 6.04 54.38 12.33
C GLY A 381 7.47 53.95 12.69
N GLU A 382 7.73 52.66 12.96
CA GLU A 382 9.08 52.14 13.18
C GLU A 382 9.74 51.67 11.88
N ASP A 383 11.01 52.01 11.67
CA ASP A 383 11.81 51.49 10.55
C ASP A 383 12.04 49.98 10.68
N LYS A 384 11.67 49.24 9.62
CA LYS A 384 11.86 47.79 9.44
C LYS A 384 12.61 47.47 8.14
N THR A 385 13.28 48.45 7.50
CA THR A 385 13.98 48.28 6.22
C THR A 385 15.01 47.15 6.25
N SER A 386 15.73 47.00 7.37
CA SER A 386 16.70 45.90 7.56
C SER A 386 16.09 44.50 7.67
N ASN A 387 14.77 44.39 7.91
CA ASN A 387 14.03 43.13 7.98
C ASN A 387 13.48 42.69 6.62
N VAL A 388 13.59 43.52 5.58
CA VAL A 388 13.08 43.25 4.23
C VAL A 388 14.00 42.27 3.49
N LYS A 389 13.42 41.24 2.88
CA LYS A 389 14.13 40.27 2.04
C LYS A 389 13.75 40.50 0.58
N GLY A 390 14.69 41.05 -0.20
CA GLY A 390 14.39 41.53 -1.55
C GLY A 390 13.40 42.70 -1.50
N ASN A 391 12.15 42.45 -1.90
CA ASN A 391 11.06 43.43 -1.87
C ASN A 391 9.92 43.04 -0.90
N ILE A 392 10.12 42.09 0.02
CA ILE A 392 9.07 41.57 0.91
C ILE A 392 9.42 41.80 2.39
N LEU A 393 8.46 42.31 3.16
CA LEU A 393 8.47 42.35 4.62
C LEU A 393 7.46 41.35 5.17
N GLU A 394 7.88 40.55 6.15
CA GLU A 394 7.04 39.60 6.89
C GLU A 394 6.84 40.04 8.34
N ILE A 395 5.62 39.89 8.85
CA ILE A 395 5.19 40.27 10.19
C ILE A 395 4.55 39.04 10.82
N GLU A 396 5.28 38.36 11.70
CA GLU A 396 4.95 37.02 12.22
C GLU A 396 3.66 36.97 13.05
N ASP A 397 3.35 38.03 13.82
CA ASP A 397 2.20 38.11 14.73
C ASP A 397 1.57 39.52 14.68
N VAL A 398 0.40 39.64 14.04
CA VAL A 398 -0.42 40.86 14.08
C VAL A 398 -1.31 40.85 15.32
N ALA A 399 -0.74 41.29 16.44
CA ALA A 399 -1.41 41.36 17.74
C ALA A 399 -2.38 42.56 17.89
N GLN A 400 -2.29 43.58 17.04
CA GLN A 400 -3.10 44.81 17.06
C GLN A 400 -3.21 45.42 15.66
N ASP A 401 -4.01 46.48 15.50
CA ASP A 401 -4.11 47.25 14.26
C ASP A 401 -2.73 47.71 13.74
N ILE A 402 -2.54 47.63 12.42
CA ILE A 402 -1.22 47.79 11.78
C ILE A 402 -1.27 48.64 10.51
N ASN A 403 -0.25 49.50 10.33
CA ASN A 403 -0.08 50.42 9.22
C ASN A 403 1.34 50.35 8.63
N VAL A 404 1.51 50.24 7.31
CA VAL A 404 2.84 50.08 6.66
C VAL A 404 3.08 51.07 5.52
N VAL A 405 4.28 51.67 5.45
CA VAL A 405 4.67 52.71 4.46
C VAL A 405 6.02 52.38 3.78
N VAL A 406 6.18 52.63 2.47
CA VAL A 406 7.40 52.29 1.69
C VAL A 406 7.85 53.39 0.70
N ARG A 407 9.16 53.68 0.56
CA ARG A 407 9.76 54.76 -0.28
C ARG A 407 10.68 54.31 -1.44
N PHE A 408 10.86 55.10 -2.52
CA PHE A 408 11.58 54.72 -3.78
C PHE A 408 12.58 55.78 -4.42
N ARG A 409 13.63 55.38 -5.20
CA ARG A 409 14.70 56.23 -5.87
C ARG A 409 15.37 55.66 -7.17
N LYS A 410 16.24 56.38 -7.96
CA LYS A 410 16.73 56.06 -9.38
C LYS A 410 18.27 55.78 -9.65
N THR A 411 18.68 55.24 -10.84
CA THR A 411 20.06 54.70 -11.25
C THR A 411 20.70 55.19 -12.62
N GLU A 412 21.92 54.72 -13.06
CA GLU A 412 22.86 55.28 -14.13
C GLU A 412 23.06 54.51 -15.51
N GLU A 413 23.80 55.09 -16.51
CA GLU A 413 23.69 54.94 -18.01
C GLU A 413 24.66 54.02 -18.84
N GLY A 414 24.39 53.83 -20.16
CA GLY A 414 25.34 53.39 -21.23
C GLY A 414 24.73 52.51 -22.37
N ALA A 415 25.42 52.36 -23.52
CA ALA A 415 24.80 51.93 -24.80
C ALA A 415 24.61 50.42 -25.06
N TYR A 416 23.40 50.01 -25.48
CA TYR A 416 23.03 48.63 -25.83
C TYR A 416 22.89 48.39 -27.34
N ILE A 417 23.38 47.25 -27.82
CA ILE A 417 23.34 46.84 -29.23
C ILE A 417 22.45 45.62 -29.42
N PHE A 418 21.46 45.74 -30.30
CA PHE A 418 20.58 44.66 -30.71
C PHE A 418 20.82 44.36 -32.19
N PHE A 419 20.76 43.08 -32.55
CA PHE A 419 20.67 42.68 -33.95
C PHE A 419 20.01 41.31 -34.13
N ARG A 420 19.37 41.10 -35.28
CA ARG A 420 18.66 39.85 -35.61
C ARG A 420 18.55 39.61 -37.12
N SER A 421 18.33 38.36 -37.50
CA SER A 421 17.71 38.06 -38.80
C SER A 421 16.20 38.26 -38.62
N VAL A 422 15.53 38.95 -39.55
CA VAL A 422 14.07 39.08 -39.56
C VAL A 422 13.42 37.69 -39.67
N SER A 423 14.05 36.82 -40.46
CA SER A 423 13.60 35.45 -40.70
C SER A 423 14.76 34.45 -40.43
N PRO A 424 15.04 34.07 -39.17
CA PRO A 424 16.19 33.22 -38.82
C PRO A 424 16.25 31.85 -39.52
N MET A 425 15.11 31.35 -40.01
CA MET A 425 15.06 30.11 -40.81
C MET A 425 15.62 30.26 -42.23
N MET A 426 15.68 31.49 -42.75
CA MET A 426 16.05 31.84 -44.13
C MET A 426 17.51 32.32 -44.26
N GLY A 427 18.12 32.71 -43.14
CA GLY A 427 19.50 33.18 -43.09
C GLY A 427 19.88 33.70 -41.69
N SER A 428 21.17 33.85 -41.46
CA SER A 428 21.76 34.22 -40.17
C SER A 428 22.54 35.53 -40.25
N ILE A 429 22.69 36.20 -39.10
CA ILE A 429 23.49 37.41 -38.91
C ILE A 429 24.52 37.19 -37.79
N THR A 430 25.72 37.74 -37.94
CA THR A 430 26.76 37.79 -36.89
C THR A 430 27.36 39.18 -36.80
N CYS A 431 27.75 39.63 -35.61
CA CYS A 431 28.39 40.93 -35.38
C CYS A 431 29.81 40.76 -34.79
N THR A 432 30.78 41.52 -35.30
CA THR A 432 32.15 41.60 -34.78
C THR A 432 32.65 43.03 -34.64
N LYS A 433 33.49 43.29 -33.65
CA LYS A 433 34.26 44.52 -33.51
C LYS A 433 35.34 44.65 -34.60
N GLU A 434 35.95 45.83 -34.69
CA GLU A 434 37.10 46.11 -35.59
C GLU A 434 38.34 45.24 -35.28
N ASP A 435 38.47 44.71 -34.05
CA ASP A 435 39.51 43.73 -33.66
C ASP A 435 39.13 42.25 -33.94
N GLY A 436 37.94 42.00 -34.51
CA GLY A 436 37.42 40.66 -34.79
C GLY A 436 36.66 39.99 -33.64
N THR A 437 36.60 40.58 -32.45
CA THR A 437 35.84 40.04 -31.30
C THR A 437 34.35 39.99 -31.61
N GLN A 438 33.70 38.84 -31.38
CA GLN A 438 32.24 38.71 -31.56
C GLN A 438 31.48 39.55 -30.51
N VAL A 439 30.40 40.18 -30.96
CA VAL A 439 29.45 40.90 -30.10
C VAL A 439 28.12 40.16 -30.13
N LEU A 440 27.57 39.84 -28.95
CA LEU A 440 26.25 39.22 -28.83
C LEU A 440 25.14 40.29 -28.84
N SER A 441 23.96 39.94 -29.35
CA SER A 441 22.78 40.81 -29.25
C SER A 441 22.44 41.09 -27.77
N ALA A 442 21.93 42.29 -27.47
CA ALA A 442 21.76 42.88 -26.14
C ALA A 442 23.05 43.18 -25.36
N SER A 443 24.25 43.07 -25.95
CA SER A 443 25.50 43.47 -25.28
C SER A 443 25.58 44.98 -25.10
N LYS A 444 26.06 45.42 -23.92
CA LYS A 444 26.42 46.81 -23.66
C LYS A 444 27.83 47.09 -24.20
N VAL A 445 27.99 48.08 -25.08
CA VAL A 445 29.27 48.42 -25.73
C VAL A 445 29.61 49.90 -25.56
N LYS A 446 30.79 50.33 -26.01
CA LYS A 446 31.18 51.75 -25.93
C LYS A 446 30.50 52.54 -27.06
N VAL A 447 29.88 53.67 -26.73
CA VAL A 447 29.36 54.62 -27.73
C VAL A 447 30.49 55.02 -28.69
N GLY A 448 30.23 54.91 -29.99
CA GLY A 448 31.16 55.20 -31.09
C GLY A 448 32.02 54.02 -31.56
N GLU A 449 31.92 52.84 -30.95
CA GLU A 449 32.69 51.64 -31.34
C GLU A 449 32.23 51.06 -32.69
N LYS A 450 33.15 50.75 -33.62
CA LYS A 450 32.77 50.20 -34.93
C LYS A 450 32.42 48.71 -34.86
N LEU A 451 31.30 48.36 -35.48
CA LEU A 451 30.72 47.02 -35.51
C LEU A 451 30.44 46.60 -36.96
N THR A 452 30.89 45.40 -37.34
CA THR A 452 30.65 44.80 -38.66
C THR A 452 29.65 43.67 -38.52
N PHE A 453 28.53 43.79 -39.22
CA PHE A 453 27.46 42.80 -39.30
C PHE A 453 27.61 42.01 -40.60
N THR A 454 27.51 40.68 -40.54
CA THR A 454 27.64 39.78 -41.70
C THR A 454 26.41 38.90 -41.80
N ALA A 455 25.80 38.83 -42.99
CA ALA A 455 24.62 38.04 -43.30
C ALA A 455 24.97 36.83 -44.17
N LYS A 456 24.40 35.67 -43.84
CA LYS A 456 24.59 34.40 -44.57
C LYS A 456 23.22 33.80 -44.91
N PRO A 457 22.78 33.84 -46.18
CA PRO A 457 21.52 33.26 -46.61
C PRO A 457 21.58 31.73 -46.60
N ARG A 458 20.42 31.10 -46.40
CA ARG A 458 20.23 29.65 -46.49
C ARG A 458 19.95 29.23 -47.94
N ARG A 459 20.13 27.94 -48.27
CA ARG A 459 19.84 27.41 -49.61
C ARG A 459 18.38 27.68 -50.01
N GLY A 460 18.20 28.26 -51.21
CA GLY A 460 16.90 28.67 -51.74
C GLY A 460 16.43 30.05 -51.26
N TYR A 461 17.29 30.80 -50.55
CA TYR A 461 17.03 32.16 -50.10
C TYR A 461 18.13 33.14 -50.56
N ARG A 462 17.82 34.43 -50.59
CA ARG A 462 18.74 35.53 -50.93
C ARG A 462 18.64 36.65 -49.91
N ILE A 463 19.73 37.37 -49.67
CA ILE A 463 19.69 38.62 -48.88
C ILE A 463 18.86 39.64 -49.66
N THR A 464 17.91 40.30 -49.00
CA THR A 464 17.17 41.41 -49.60
C THR A 464 17.77 42.74 -49.14
N ASN A 465 17.69 42.99 -47.85
CA ASN A 465 17.80 44.33 -47.29
C ASN A 465 18.36 44.32 -45.86
N TRP A 466 19.15 45.34 -45.55
CA TRP A 466 19.61 45.66 -44.20
C TRP A 466 18.80 46.83 -43.65
N GLN A 467 18.41 46.74 -42.39
CA GLN A 467 17.46 47.64 -41.76
C GLN A 467 17.97 48.11 -40.40
N ARG A 468 17.64 49.35 -40.05
CA ARG A 468 18.02 49.99 -38.79
C ARG A 468 16.79 50.59 -38.13
N GLU A 469 16.63 50.43 -36.81
CA GLU A 469 15.52 51.03 -36.08
C GLU A 469 15.57 52.57 -36.11
N LYS A 470 14.40 53.19 -36.31
CA LYS A 470 14.20 54.64 -36.27
C LYS A 470 14.23 55.14 -34.82
N LYS A 471 14.98 56.22 -34.59
CA LYS A 471 14.97 56.91 -33.29
C LYS A 471 13.72 57.79 -33.14
N ASN A 472 13.20 57.87 -31.91
CA ASN A 472 12.13 58.77 -31.48
C ASN A 472 10.73 58.52 -32.11
N VAL A 473 10.40 57.27 -32.42
CA VAL A 473 9.03 56.82 -32.77
C VAL A 473 8.44 55.96 -31.66
N ALA A 474 7.11 56.02 -31.50
CA ALA A 474 6.39 55.30 -30.44
C ALA A 474 6.22 53.78 -30.70
N THR A 475 6.65 53.32 -31.87
CA THR A 475 6.62 51.93 -32.32
C THR A 475 7.92 51.61 -33.01
N ALA A 476 8.40 50.37 -32.88
CA ALA A 476 9.63 49.89 -33.51
C ALA A 476 9.51 49.85 -35.04
N GLU A 477 9.79 50.99 -35.69
CA GLU A 477 9.86 51.13 -37.13
C GLU A 477 11.30 51.04 -37.60
N PHE A 478 11.52 50.47 -38.79
CA PHE A 478 12.85 50.28 -39.35
C PHE A 478 12.99 51.03 -40.68
N ASP A 479 14.09 51.76 -40.84
CA ASP A 479 14.51 52.33 -42.12
C ASP A 479 15.34 51.31 -42.92
N ASN A 480 15.14 51.32 -44.24
CA ASN A 480 15.89 50.49 -45.19
C ASN A 480 17.23 51.16 -45.52
N LEU A 481 18.33 50.47 -45.28
CA LEU A 481 19.68 50.89 -45.69
C LEU A 481 19.89 50.53 -47.16
N THR A 482 19.29 51.33 -48.05
CA THR A 482 19.18 51.09 -49.50
C THR A 482 20.53 50.89 -50.20
N GLU A 483 21.56 51.54 -49.69
CA GLU A 483 22.96 51.46 -50.12
C GLU A 483 23.61 50.09 -49.89
N PHE A 484 23.02 49.23 -49.05
CA PHE A 484 23.53 47.89 -48.72
C PHE A 484 22.64 46.76 -49.25
N TYR A 485 21.69 47.03 -50.16
CA TYR A 485 20.83 46.00 -50.74
C TYR A 485 21.65 44.82 -51.30
N SER A 486 21.23 43.60 -50.96
CA SER A 486 21.92 42.34 -51.31
C SER A 486 23.38 42.19 -50.83
N MET A 487 23.95 43.11 -50.04
CA MET A 487 25.32 42.96 -49.52
C MET A 487 25.42 41.90 -48.43
N SER A 488 26.50 41.10 -48.44
CA SER A 488 26.77 40.09 -47.42
C SER A 488 27.24 40.65 -46.08
N SER A 489 27.65 41.92 -45.99
CA SER A 489 28.14 42.52 -44.76
C SER A 489 28.08 44.05 -44.78
N ILE A 490 27.82 44.67 -43.63
CA ILE A 490 27.80 46.13 -43.42
C ILE A 490 28.61 46.52 -42.17
N THR A 491 29.10 47.75 -42.07
CA THR A 491 29.84 48.25 -40.90
C THR A 491 29.25 49.57 -40.42
N LEU A 492 28.93 49.68 -39.13
CA LEU A 492 28.27 50.83 -38.49
C LEU A 492 28.98 51.21 -37.18
N SER A 493 28.79 52.44 -36.71
CA SER A 493 29.26 52.88 -35.39
C SER A 493 28.19 52.65 -34.32
N ALA A 494 28.58 52.13 -33.17
CA ALA A 494 27.70 51.88 -32.03
C ALA A 494 27.10 53.16 -31.48
N GLU A 495 25.79 53.18 -31.33
CA GLU A 495 25.03 54.24 -30.67
C GLU A 495 24.14 53.60 -29.60
N ASP A 496 23.64 54.39 -28.64
CA ASP A 496 22.67 53.86 -27.68
C ASP A 496 21.36 53.46 -28.38
N ALA A 497 20.78 52.35 -27.88
CA ALA A 497 19.66 51.60 -28.44
C ALA A 497 19.77 51.38 -29.96
N MET A 498 20.87 50.78 -30.43
CA MET A 498 21.02 50.46 -31.86
C MET A 498 20.51 49.04 -32.17
N ASP A 499 19.33 48.91 -32.78
CA ASP A 499 18.82 47.65 -33.36
C ASP A 499 19.02 47.58 -34.88
N ILE A 500 19.66 46.49 -35.34
CA ILE A 500 20.00 46.21 -36.75
C ILE A 500 19.42 44.87 -37.17
N GLN A 501 18.60 44.84 -38.21
CA GLN A 501 18.07 43.58 -38.75
C GLN A 501 18.42 43.38 -40.23
N VAL A 502 18.55 42.12 -40.64
CA VAL A 502 18.71 41.73 -42.05
C VAL A 502 17.60 40.78 -42.46
N ASP A 503 17.07 41.00 -43.66
CA ASP A 503 15.97 40.22 -44.20
C ASP A 503 16.39 39.38 -45.42
N PHE A 504 15.62 38.33 -45.68
CA PHE A 504 15.90 37.32 -46.69
C PHE A 504 14.61 36.93 -47.42
N ASP A 505 14.66 36.91 -48.75
CA ASP A 505 13.56 36.41 -49.59
C ASP A 505 13.80 34.95 -49.97
N ARG A 506 12.72 34.17 -50.07
CA ARG A 506 12.72 32.89 -50.79
C ARG A 506 12.87 33.15 -52.28
N VAL A 507 13.73 32.38 -52.96
CA VAL A 507 13.86 32.43 -54.42
C VAL A 507 12.53 31.98 -55.06
N ALA A 508 12.13 32.62 -56.15
CA ALA A 508 10.89 32.28 -56.87
C ALA A 508 10.88 30.80 -57.30
N ASP A 509 9.69 30.21 -57.35
CA ASP A 509 9.47 28.78 -57.66
C ASP A 509 10.26 27.80 -56.78
N HIS A 510 10.66 28.19 -55.56
CA HIS A 510 11.21 27.28 -54.56
C HIS A 510 10.21 27.02 -53.42
N TYR A 511 10.15 25.78 -52.94
CA TYR A 511 9.30 25.32 -51.84
C TYR A 511 10.14 24.78 -50.69
N VAL A 512 9.69 25.03 -49.46
CA VAL A 512 10.39 24.68 -48.21
C VAL A 512 10.19 23.21 -47.87
N VAL A 513 11.29 22.56 -47.48
CA VAL A 513 11.32 21.17 -47.05
C VAL A 513 11.69 21.12 -45.57
N LYS A 514 10.71 20.92 -44.70
CA LYS A 514 10.93 20.63 -43.28
C LYS A 514 10.90 19.14 -43.02
N PHE A 515 11.71 18.70 -42.06
CA PHE A 515 11.67 17.35 -41.53
C PHE A 515 12.35 17.27 -40.15
N ALA A 516 11.94 16.30 -39.34
CA ALA A 516 12.53 16.01 -38.04
C ALA A 516 12.36 14.53 -37.66
N SER A 517 13.31 13.97 -36.91
CA SER A 517 12.99 12.90 -35.99
C SER A 517 12.39 13.54 -34.74
N PHE A 518 11.29 13.01 -34.22
CA PHE A 518 10.77 13.43 -32.91
C PHE A 518 11.67 12.99 -31.76
N ASN A 519 12.60 12.05 -31.98
CA ASN A 519 13.55 11.63 -30.97
C ASN A 519 14.86 11.08 -31.58
N ASP A 520 15.84 11.96 -31.77
CA ASP A 520 17.20 11.64 -32.24
C ASP A 520 17.96 10.62 -31.36
N LYS A 521 17.46 10.30 -30.15
CA LYS A 521 18.00 9.20 -29.35
C LYS A 521 17.60 7.83 -29.90
N THR A 522 16.40 7.70 -30.46
CA THR A 522 15.81 6.44 -30.96
C THR A 522 16.06 6.19 -32.44
N GLY A 523 16.15 7.25 -33.24
CA GLY A 523 16.46 7.18 -34.65
C GLY A 523 16.65 8.58 -35.24
N THR A 524 17.43 8.69 -36.30
CA THR A 524 17.65 9.96 -37.02
C THR A 524 16.93 9.96 -38.37
N LEU A 525 16.64 11.13 -38.91
CA LEU A 525 15.98 11.29 -40.21
C LEU A 525 16.86 12.12 -41.14
N ILE A 526 17.26 11.55 -42.27
CA ILE A 526 17.98 12.27 -43.33
C ILE A 526 17.06 12.47 -44.55
N ALA A 527 17.22 13.59 -45.25
CA ALA A 527 16.52 13.87 -46.50
C ALA A 527 17.51 14.17 -47.62
N GLN A 528 17.26 13.66 -48.82
CA GLN A 528 18.12 13.84 -49.99
C GLN A 528 17.29 14.29 -51.21
N ASN A 529 17.74 15.32 -51.91
CA ASN A 529 17.20 15.67 -53.23
C ASN A 529 17.78 14.71 -54.27
N VAL A 530 16.91 14.00 -54.98
CA VAL A 530 17.30 12.98 -55.98
C VAL A 530 17.87 13.63 -57.25
N SER A 531 17.50 14.88 -57.52
CA SER A 531 17.88 15.58 -58.76
C SER A 531 19.37 15.94 -58.84
N ASP A 532 20.01 16.15 -57.69
CA ASP A 532 21.42 16.56 -57.56
C ASP A 532 22.21 15.75 -56.50
N ASN A 533 21.59 14.71 -55.93
CA ASN A 533 22.08 13.87 -54.83
C ASN A 533 22.48 14.64 -53.55
N THR A 534 22.07 15.90 -53.37
CA THR A 534 22.43 16.67 -52.18
C THR A 534 21.62 16.25 -50.95
N VAL A 535 22.30 16.05 -49.82
CA VAL A 535 21.66 15.94 -48.50
C VAL A 535 21.15 17.31 -48.09
N LEU A 536 19.93 17.37 -47.57
CA LEU A 536 19.22 18.59 -47.23
C LEU A 536 19.32 18.89 -45.73
N SER A 537 19.20 20.17 -45.38
CA SER A 537 18.93 20.60 -44.00
C SER A 537 17.46 21.01 -43.84
N THR A 538 16.84 20.71 -42.70
CA THR A 538 15.41 21.01 -42.44
C THR A 538 15.10 22.52 -42.49
N GLY A 539 14.26 22.93 -43.44
CA GLY A 539 13.94 24.33 -43.74
C GLY A 539 14.76 24.95 -44.89
N GLU A 540 15.49 24.17 -45.69
CA GLU A 540 15.96 24.61 -47.00
C GLU A 540 14.80 24.70 -48.01
N ALA A 541 14.92 25.56 -49.01
CA ALA A 541 13.96 25.65 -50.12
C ALA A 541 14.55 25.09 -51.42
N LEU A 542 13.78 24.26 -52.13
CA LEU A 542 14.16 23.58 -53.38
C LEU A 542 13.25 23.96 -54.54
N PRO A 543 13.73 23.94 -55.80
CA PRO A 543 12.90 24.20 -56.97
C PRO A 543 11.66 23.31 -57.06
N LYS A 544 10.55 23.90 -57.53
CA LYS A 544 9.34 23.21 -57.96
C LYS A 544 9.68 22.01 -58.85
N GLY A 545 9.08 20.85 -58.57
CA GLY A 545 9.36 19.61 -59.29
C GLY A 545 10.48 18.74 -58.73
N SER A 546 11.20 19.19 -57.69
CA SER A 546 12.21 18.35 -57.03
C SER A 546 11.61 17.07 -56.41
N LYS A 547 12.36 15.97 -56.53
CA LYS A 547 12.05 14.69 -55.89
C LYS A 547 12.91 14.49 -54.65
N ILE A 548 12.31 14.08 -53.54
CA ILE A 548 12.96 14.00 -52.22
C ILE A 548 12.74 12.62 -51.62
N VAL A 549 13.82 12.00 -51.14
CA VAL A 549 13.77 10.76 -50.36
C VAL A 549 14.16 11.06 -48.93
N PHE A 550 13.27 10.73 -48.00
CA PHE A 550 13.49 10.75 -46.56
C PHE A 550 13.85 9.33 -46.11
N THR A 551 14.97 9.16 -45.42
CA THR A 551 15.44 7.87 -44.91
C THR A 551 15.57 7.94 -43.40
N ALA A 552 14.77 7.12 -42.71
CA ALA A 552 14.88 6.89 -41.29
C ALA A 552 16.06 5.96 -41.00
N GLN A 553 16.80 6.30 -39.95
CA GLN A 553 17.93 5.53 -39.43
C GLN A 553 17.66 5.22 -37.96
N PRO A 554 16.85 4.18 -37.65
CA PRO A 554 16.65 3.70 -36.28
C PRO A 554 17.98 3.28 -35.66
N LYS A 555 18.14 3.49 -34.36
CA LYS A 555 19.29 2.94 -33.63
C LYS A 555 19.05 1.49 -33.24
N GLU A 556 20.12 0.81 -32.85
CA GLU A 556 20.07 -0.56 -32.35
C GLU A 556 19.08 -0.66 -31.17
N GLY A 557 18.15 -1.63 -31.25
CA GLY A 557 17.05 -1.79 -30.30
C GLY A 557 15.76 -1.02 -30.65
N TYR A 558 15.73 -0.21 -31.70
CA TYR A 558 14.58 0.62 -32.10
C TYR A 558 14.10 0.31 -33.53
N GLU A 559 12.82 0.57 -33.80
CA GLU A 559 12.22 0.48 -35.15
C GLU A 559 11.30 1.68 -35.44
N VAL A 560 10.97 1.91 -36.71
CA VAL A 560 10.15 3.05 -37.15
C VAL A 560 8.69 2.84 -36.75
N ASP A 561 8.15 3.72 -35.91
CA ASP A 561 6.79 3.64 -35.40
C ASP A 561 5.85 4.68 -36.02
N GLU A 562 6.32 5.86 -36.43
CA GLU A 562 5.41 6.81 -37.09
C GLU A 562 6.09 7.61 -38.18
N TRP A 563 5.31 7.89 -39.23
CA TRP A 563 5.59 8.95 -40.19
C TRP A 563 4.43 9.95 -40.17
N GLN A 564 4.75 11.24 -40.30
CA GLN A 564 3.76 12.30 -40.47
C GLN A 564 4.08 13.12 -41.72
N LEU A 565 3.05 13.52 -42.46
CA LEU A 565 3.15 14.51 -43.54
C LEU A 565 2.27 15.71 -43.22
N ASN A 566 2.85 16.91 -43.18
CA ASN A 566 2.18 18.17 -42.89
C ASN A 566 1.33 18.09 -41.61
N GLY A 567 1.88 17.49 -40.56
CA GLY A 567 1.21 17.29 -39.26
C GLY A 567 0.20 16.14 -39.19
N ASN A 568 -0.05 15.41 -40.29
CA ASN A 568 -0.99 14.29 -40.32
C ASN A 568 -0.24 12.95 -40.25
N THR A 569 -0.59 12.12 -39.27
CA THR A 569 -0.07 10.74 -39.13
C THR A 569 -0.42 9.87 -40.33
N ILE A 570 0.61 9.26 -40.93
CA ILE A 570 0.47 8.26 -42.00
C ILE A 570 0.21 6.90 -41.35
N LEU A 571 -1.07 6.64 -41.07
CA LEU A 571 -1.53 5.44 -40.36
C LEU A 571 -0.97 4.15 -40.99
N LYS A 572 -0.43 3.28 -40.14
CA LYS A 572 0.11 1.94 -40.48
C LYS A 572 1.29 1.94 -41.47
N TYR A 573 1.95 3.07 -41.71
CA TYR A 573 3.21 3.11 -42.45
C TYR A 573 4.40 2.96 -41.49
N ARG A 574 5.30 2.02 -41.78
CA ARG A 574 6.42 1.60 -40.90
C ARG A 574 7.74 1.38 -41.66
N ASN A 575 7.80 1.76 -42.94
CA ASN A 575 9.00 1.58 -43.76
C ASN A 575 10.12 2.54 -43.33
N THR A 576 11.38 2.17 -43.59
CA THR A 576 12.56 3.00 -43.32
C THR A 576 12.75 4.15 -44.32
N THR A 577 11.95 4.23 -45.38
CA THR A 577 12.02 5.31 -46.38
C THR A 577 10.64 5.86 -46.70
N TYR A 578 10.55 7.18 -46.86
CA TYR A 578 9.37 7.88 -47.38
C TYR A 578 9.81 8.78 -48.56
N THR A 579 9.02 8.86 -49.63
CA THR A 579 9.41 9.59 -50.86
C THR A 579 8.34 10.59 -51.26
N ILE A 580 8.75 11.80 -51.61
CA ILE A 580 7.92 12.80 -52.29
C ILE A 580 8.45 12.92 -53.72
N ASP A 581 7.72 12.38 -54.70
CA ASP A 581 8.16 12.32 -56.09
C ASP A 581 8.17 13.67 -56.81
N ASN A 582 7.38 14.64 -56.34
CA ASN A 582 7.19 15.92 -57.02
C ASN A 582 6.69 17.00 -56.04
N ILE A 583 7.58 17.86 -55.55
CA ILE A 583 7.21 18.99 -54.69
C ILE A 583 6.50 20.12 -55.46
N GLN A 584 5.28 20.45 -55.02
CA GLN A 584 4.40 21.48 -55.61
C GLN A 584 3.92 22.54 -54.59
N SER A 585 4.29 22.37 -53.31
CA SER A 585 4.01 23.26 -52.19
C SER A 585 5.08 23.08 -51.11
N ASP A 586 5.09 23.90 -50.07
CA ASP A 586 5.90 23.63 -48.88
C ASP A 586 5.45 22.31 -48.23
N VAL A 587 6.39 21.55 -47.64
CA VAL A 587 6.16 20.23 -47.04
C VAL A 587 6.90 20.06 -45.72
N GLU A 588 6.31 19.28 -44.81
CA GLU A 588 6.90 18.88 -43.54
C GLU A 588 6.76 17.36 -43.34
N VAL A 589 7.87 16.65 -43.13
CA VAL A 589 7.90 15.18 -42.94
C VAL A 589 8.57 14.81 -41.63
N ASN A 590 7.81 14.31 -40.66
CA ASN A 590 8.35 13.93 -39.35
C ASN A 590 8.29 12.41 -39.13
N MET A 591 9.15 11.90 -38.24
CA MET A 591 9.30 10.46 -37.99
C MET A 591 9.50 10.15 -36.49
N VAL A 592 8.93 9.03 -36.03
CA VAL A 592 9.12 8.46 -34.68
C VAL A 592 9.78 7.08 -34.79
N CYS A 593 10.77 6.80 -33.95
CA CYS A 593 11.23 5.44 -33.67
C CYS A 593 10.91 5.06 -32.21
N SER A 594 10.54 3.81 -31.96
CA SER A 594 10.24 3.27 -30.63
C SER A 594 11.02 1.96 -30.38
N GLU A 595 11.11 1.55 -29.11
CA GLU A 595 11.87 0.34 -28.72
C GLU A 595 11.18 -0.91 -29.25
N ARG A 596 11.97 -1.86 -29.76
CA ARG A 596 11.49 -3.22 -30.01
C ARG A 596 11.20 -3.90 -28.67
N ARG A 597 9.93 -3.99 -28.30
CA ARG A 597 9.48 -4.64 -27.07
C ARG A 597 8.92 -6.04 -27.34
N GLU A 598 9.52 -7.04 -26.69
CA GLU A 598 8.72 -8.12 -26.12
C GLU A 598 8.19 -7.58 -24.80
N GLU A 599 6.87 -7.33 -24.71
CA GLU A 599 6.28 -6.72 -23.53
C GLU A 599 6.16 -7.74 -22.39
N VAL A 600 7.17 -7.75 -21.50
CA VAL A 600 6.96 -8.21 -20.12
C VAL A 600 5.97 -7.23 -19.49
N PRO A 601 4.80 -7.69 -19.01
CA PRO A 601 3.77 -6.83 -18.42
C PRO A 601 4.37 -6.04 -17.25
N THR A 602 4.22 -4.71 -17.27
CA THR A 602 4.84 -3.81 -16.29
C THR A 602 4.31 -3.99 -14.86
N ASP A 603 3.22 -4.73 -14.69
CA ASP A 603 2.58 -5.08 -13.43
C ASP A 603 2.87 -6.52 -12.94
N ALA A 604 3.64 -7.31 -13.71
CA ALA A 604 4.06 -8.66 -13.33
C ALA A 604 5.35 -8.64 -12.50
N THR A 605 5.24 -8.99 -11.22
CA THR A 605 6.39 -9.21 -10.33
C THR A 605 6.94 -10.61 -10.54
N ILE A 606 8.07 -10.71 -11.25
CA ILE A 606 8.79 -11.97 -11.52
C ILE A 606 10.19 -11.88 -10.93
N VAL A 607 10.59 -12.88 -10.14
CA VAL A 607 11.93 -13.01 -9.52
C VAL A 607 12.44 -14.41 -9.78
N ASP A 608 13.60 -14.56 -10.41
CA ASP A 608 14.26 -15.86 -10.68
C ASP A 608 13.36 -16.93 -11.36
N GLY A 609 12.41 -16.47 -12.17
CA GLY A 609 11.41 -17.30 -12.85
C GLY A 609 10.15 -17.58 -12.04
N HIS A 610 10.08 -17.19 -10.77
CA HIS A 610 8.87 -17.20 -9.96
C HIS A 610 8.01 -15.97 -10.24
N LEU A 611 6.78 -16.17 -10.72
CA LEU A 611 5.74 -15.15 -10.73
C LEU A 611 5.18 -15.02 -9.31
N ILE A 612 5.55 -13.94 -8.63
CA ILE A 612 5.14 -13.62 -7.26
C ILE A 612 3.79 -12.92 -7.24
N LYS A 613 3.53 -12.03 -8.22
CA LYS A 613 2.28 -11.28 -8.31
C LYS A 613 2.02 -10.74 -9.72
N TRP A 614 0.79 -10.85 -10.20
CA TRP A 614 0.32 -10.20 -11.42
C TRP A 614 -1.21 -9.97 -11.35
N SER A 615 -1.74 -8.93 -11.98
CA SER A 615 -3.18 -8.64 -11.96
C SER A 615 -3.70 -8.20 -13.33
N PRO A 616 -3.54 -9.05 -14.37
CA PRO A 616 -3.87 -8.69 -15.74
C PRO A 616 -5.37 -8.45 -15.97
N VAL A 617 -5.65 -7.77 -17.08
CA VAL A 617 -6.99 -7.41 -17.55
C VAL A 617 -7.22 -8.06 -18.91
N GLY A 618 -8.34 -8.76 -19.08
CA GLY A 618 -8.65 -9.48 -20.31
C GLY A 618 -7.82 -10.77 -20.46
N ASP A 619 -7.50 -11.12 -21.70
CA ASP A 619 -6.76 -12.34 -22.03
C ASP A 619 -5.26 -12.14 -21.78
N ALA A 620 -4.69 -12.95 -20.88
CA ALA A 620 -3.31 -12.84 -20.42
C ALA A 620 -2.42 -13.93 -21.01
N VAL A 621 -1.18 -13.58 -21.36
CA VAL A 621 -0.14 -14.54 -21.78
C VAL A 621 1.03 -14.44 -20.81
N LEU A 622 1.42 -15.57 -20.22
CA LEU A 622 2.47 -15.64 -19.23
C LEU A 622 3.85 -15.34 -19.86
N PRO A 623 4.65 -14.42 -19.29
CA PRO A 623 5.98 -14.08 -19.83
C PRO A 623 6.90 -15.29 -19.95
N SER A 624 7.73 -15.34 -21.00
CA SER A 624 8.56 -16.50 -21.39
C SER A 624 9.68 -16.86 -20.40
N ASN A 625 9.96 -15.99 -19.42
CA ASN A 625 10.92 -16.20 -18.35
C ASN A 625 10.32 -16.87 -17.08
N VAL A 626 9.00 -17.02 -16.98
CA VAL A 626 8.35 -17.65 -15.82
C VAL A 626 8.49 -19.17 -15.88
N THR A 627 9.04 -19.77 -14.83
CA THR A 627 9.11 -21.23 -14.60
C THR A 627 8.21 -21.67 -13.45
N HIS A 628 7.86 -20.78 -12.54
CA HIS A 628 7.09 -21.06 -11.33
C HIS A 628 5.97 -20.03 -11.15
N ILE A 629 4.79 -20.46 -10.72
CA ILE A 629 3.70 -19.57 -10.30
C ILE A 629 3.48 -19.77 -8.80
N ASP A 630 3.72 -18.73 -8.01
CA ASP A 630 3.68 -18.83 -6.56
C ASP A 630 2.26 -18.77 -5.98
N ALA A 631 2.14 -19.08 -4.70
CA ALA A 631 0.88 -18.95 -3.98
C ALA A 631 0.44 -17.48 -4.02
N HIS A 632 -0.85 -17.24 -4.23
CA HIS A 632 -1.42 -15.89 -4.37
C HIS A 632 -0.92 -15.05 -5.57
N ALA A 633 -0.18 -15.63 -6.52
CA ALA A 633 0.39 -14.90 -7.66
C ALA A 633 -0.64 -14.17 -8.53
N PHE A 634 -1.86 -14.68 -8.65
CA PHE A 634 -2.99 -14.03 -9.33
C PHE A 634 -4.11 -13.66 -8.35
N GLU A 635 -3.83 -13.54 -7.04
CA GLU A 635 -4.87 -13.22 -6.06
C GLU A 635 -5.54 -11.88 -6.39
N GLY A 636 -6.85 -11.92 -6.63
CA GLY A 636 -7.62 -10.73 -6.95
C GLY A 636 -7.41 -10.19 -8.37
N ALA A 637 -6.85 -10.99 -9.29
CA ALA A 637 -6.84 -10.72 -10.75
C ALA A 637 -8.25 -10.83 -11.36
N ASN A 638 -9.19 -10.06 -10.81
CA ASN A 638 -10.63 -10.12 -11.04
C ASN A 638 -11.04 -9.81 -12.49
N GLN A 639 -10.16 -9.19 -13.28
CA GLN A 639 -10.43 -8.75 -14.65
C GLN A 639 -9.78 -9.67 -15.71
N MET A 640 -8.98 -10.66 -15.30
CA MET A 640 -8.39 -11.63 -16.22
C MET A 640 -9.48 -12.59 -16.74
N THR A 641 -9.64 -12.70 -18.07
CA THR A 641 -10.63 -13.56 -18.72
C THR A 641 -10.05 -14.92 -19.13
N SER A 642 -8.78 -14.94 -19.53
CA SER A 642 -8.04 -16.18 -19.75
C SER A 642 -6.58 -16.05 -19.38
N LEU A 643 -5.92 -17.18 -19.11
CA LEU A 643 -4.48 -17.25 -18.90
C LEU A 643 -3.86 -18.31 -19.80
N THR A 644 -2.95 -17.87 -20.68
CA THR A 644 -2.10 -18.74 -21.49
C THR A 644 -0.77 -18.95 -20.78
N LEU A 645 -0.45 -20.18 -20.38
CA LEU A 645 0.85 -20.54 -19.82
C LEU A 645 1.93 -20.51 -20.92
N ASN A 646 3.19 -20.34 -20.54
CA ASN A 646 4.33 -20.56 -21.44
C ASN A 646 4.72 -22.06 -21.47
N ASP A 647 5.78 -22.39 -22.22
CA ASP A 647 6.31 -23.75 -22.37
C ASP A 647 7.25 -24.20 -21.22
N ARG A 648 7.58 -23.30 -20.28
CA ARG A 648 8.58 -23.49 -19.21
C ARG A 648 8.00 -23.57 -17.80
N VAL A 649 6.69 -23.36 -17.58
CA VAL A 649 6.12 -23.50 -16.22
C VAL A 649 6.24 -24.94 -15.75
N GLU A 650 6.94 -25.16 -14.63
CA GLU A 650 7.22 -26.45 -14.00
C GLU A 650 6.37 -26.68 -12.74
N LYS A 651 6.04 -25.61 -12.00
CA LYS A 651 5.29 -25.69 -10.74
C LYS A 651 4.28 -24.54 -10.59
N ILE A 652 3.13 -24.85 -9.99
CA ILE A 652 2.07 -23.89 -9.65
C ILE A 652 1.63 -24.17 -8.21
N SER A 653 1.92 -23.24 -7.31
CA SER A 653 1.61 -23.35 -5.88
C SER A 653 0.16 -22.95 -5.59
N TYR A 654 -0.48 -23.56 -4.58
CA TYR A 654 -1.81 -23.13 -4.15
C TYR A 654 -1.71 -22.05 -3.04
N PRO A 655 -2.65 -21.09 -2.97
CA PRO A 655 -3.75 -20.81 -3.90
C PRO A 655 -3.36 -19.72 -4.92
N ALA A 656 -2.73 -20.06 -6.05
CA ALA A 656 -2.32 -19.07 -7.07
C ALA A 656 -3.48 -18.21 -7.62
N PHE A 657 -4.67 -18.76 -7.83
CA PHE A 657 -5.76 -18.13 -8.61
C PHE A 657 -6.97 -17.65 -7.78
N LEU A 658 -6.77 -17.35 -6.50
CA LEU A 658 -7.85 -16.95 -5.59
C LEU A 658 -8.52 -15.64 -6.05
N TYR A 659 -9.86 -15.57 -6.05
CA TYR A 659 -10.63 -14.40 -6.53
C TYR A 659 -10.37 -13.98 -8.00
N CYS A 660 -9.91 -14.89 -8.87
CA CYS A 660 -9.86 -14.68 -10.32
C CYS A 660 -11.26 -14.70 -10.97
N ASN A 661 -12.17 -13.82 -10.52
CA ASN A 661 -13.62 -13.93 -10.73
C ASN A 661 -14.10 -13.81 -12.20
N SER A 662 -13.27 -13.32 -13.14
CA SER A 662 -13.59 -13.30 -14.58
C SER A 662 -12.93 -14.43 -15.39
N LEU A 663 -12.08 -15.25 -14.77
CA LEU A 663 -11.24 -16.23 -15.47
C LEU A 663 -12.11 -17.41 -15.94
N ILE A 664 -12.31 -17.56 -17.25
CA ILE A 664 -13.17 -18.61 -17.83
C ILE A 664 -12.39 -19.80 -18.40
N LYS A 665 -11.09 -19.63 -18.74
CA LYS A 665 -10.25 -20.70 -19.32
C LYS A 665 -8.76 -20.52 -19.01
N PHE A 666 -8.07 -21.64 -18.90
CA PHE A 666 -6.62 -21.76 -19.05
C PHE A 666 -6.27 -22.30 -20.44
N GLU A 667 -5.19 -21.79 -21.03
CA GLU A 667 -4.58 -22.34 -22.24
C GLU A 667 -3.14 -22.76 -21.93
N VAL A 668 -2.70 -23.89 -22.49
CA VAL A 668 -1.36 -24.43 -22.24
C VAL A 668 -0.77 -24.93 -23.57
N PRO A 669 0.40 -24.43 -24.00
CA PRO A 669 1.01 -24.85 -25.25
C PRO A 669 1.41 -26.32 -25.19
N ALA A 670 1.32 -27.02 -26.32
CA ALA A 670 1.62 -28.46 -26.39
C ALA A 670 3.05 -28.81 -25.94
N SER A 671 3.98 -27.85 -26.08
CA SER A 671 5.39 -27.92 -25.67
C SER A 671 5.63 -27.85 -24.16
N ASN A 672 4.69 -27.35 -23.35
CA ASN A 672 4.85 -27.35 -21.88
C ASN A 672 4.92 -28.80 -21.38
N GLN A 673 5.91 -29.15 -20.55
CA GLN A 673 6.14 -30.53 -20.11
C GLN A 673 5.36 -30.94 -18.85
N HIS A 674 4.84 -29.98 -18.07
CA HIS A 674 4.32 -30.22 -16.72
C HIS A 674 2.80 -30.05 -16.59
N PHE A 675 2.19 -29.23 -17.46
CA PHE A 675 0.77 -28.90 -17.42
C PHE A 675 0.07 -29.15 -18.76
N THR A 676 -1.26 -29.20 -18.70
CA THR A 676 -2.14 -29.21 -19.87
C THR A 676 -3.49 -28.57 -19.52
N SER A 677 -4.26 -28.18 -20.53
CA SER A 677 -5.63 -27.71 -20.36
C SER A 677 -6.59 -28.73 -20.98
N VAL A 678 -7.64 -29.08 -20.24
CA VAL A 678 -8.72 -29.96 -20.71
C VAL A 678 -10.04 -29.23 -20.51
N ASP A 679 -10.74 -28.95 -21.61
CA ASP A 679 -11.90 -28.04 -21.64
C ASP A 679 -11.64 -26.71 -20.91
N GLY A 680 -10.45 -26.11 -21.05
CA GLY A 680 -10.12 -24.85 -20.37
C GLY A 680 -9.83 -24.97 -18.86
N VAL A 681 -9.87 -26.17 -18.27
CA VAL A 681 -9.49 -26.44 -16.88
C VAL A 681 -8.04 -26.91 -16.81
N LEU A 682 -7.27 -26.43 -15.83
CA LEU A 682 -5.83 -26.69 -15.71
C LEU A 682 -5.57 -28.01 -14.99
N TYR A 683 -4.79 -28.88 -15.62
CA TYR A 683 -4.35 -30.18 -15.12
C TYR A 683 -2.83 -30.33 -15.21
N SER A 684 -2.28 -31.27 -14.43
CA SER A 684 -0.96 -31.84 -14.71
C SER A 684 -0.91 -32.48 -16.12
N LYS A 685 0.28 -32.56 -16.73
CA LYS A 685 0.46 -33.06 -18.12
C LYS A 685 -0.14 -34.44 -18.35
N ASP A 686 -0.02 -35.31 -17.35
CA ASP A 686 -0.54 -36.69 -17.30
C ASP A 686 -2.02 -36.79 -16.89
N ARG A 687 -2.65 -35.65 -16.53
CA ARG A 687 -4.05 -35.53 -16.10
C ARG A 687 -4.40 -36.32 -14.83
N THR A 688 -3.42 -36.53 -13.95
CA THR A 688 -3.64 -37.15 -12.63
C THR A 688 -3.98 -36.13 -11.54
N THR A 689 -3.70 -34.84 -11.74
CA THR A 689 -4.00 -33.78 -10.78
C THR A 689 -4.77 -32.65 -11.44
N LEU A 690 -5.94 -32.31 -10.89
CA LEU A 690 -6.66 -31.08 -11.22
C LEU A 690 -6.03 -29.93 -10.43
N VAL A 691 -5.43 -28.97 -11.14
CA VAL A 691 -4.63 -27.88 -10.57
C VAL A 691 -5.49 -26.67 -10.28
N SER A 692 -6.34 -26.24 -11.23
CA SER A 692 -7.27 -25.14 -11.02
C SER A 692 -8.44 -25.17 -12.01
N TYR A 693 -9.63 -24.92 -11.48
CA TYR A 693 -10.85 -24.65 -12.22
C TYR A 693 -11.03 -23.12 -12.40
N PRO A 694 -11.35 -22.62 -13.61
CA PRO A 694 -11.53 -21.18 -13.84
C PRO A 694 -12.81 -20.64 -13.16
N ASN A 695 -12.63 -19.71 -12.23
CA ASN A 695 -13.69 -19.23 -11.32
C ASN A 695 -14.83 -18.46 -12.00
N GLY A 696 -14.55 -17.78 -13.12
CA GLY A 696 -15.54 -17.01 -13.88
C GLY A 696 -16.45 -17.84 -14.78
N ARG A 697 -16.26 -19.16 -14.85
CA ARG A 697 -17.09 -20.03 -15.70
C ARG A 697 -18.57 -19.98 -15.29
N PRO A 698 -19.51 -19.94 -16.25
CA PRO A 698 -20.94 -19.92 -15.97
C PRO A 698 -21.52 -21.31 -15.65
N ASP A 699 -20.70 -22.37 -15.72
CA ASP A 699 -21.17 -23.76 -15.62
C ASP A 699 -21.67 -24.12 -14.23
N ALA A 700 -22.94 -24.51 -14.14
CA ALA A 700 -23.56 -24.97 -12.90
C ALA A 700 -22.96 -26.30 -12.37
N SER A 701 -22.35 -27.10 -13.25
CA SER A 701 -21.69 -28.35 -12.89
C SER A 701 -20.47 -28.69 -13.75
N TYR A 702 -19.42 -29.23 -13.12
CA TYR A 702 -18.21 -29.72 -13.80
C TYR A 702 -18.02 -31.23 -13.59
N THR A 703 -17.37 -31.93 -14.52
CA THR A 703 -17.05 -33.36 -14.40
C THR A 703 -15.54 -33.58 -14.43
N ILE A 704 -14.99 -34.16 -13.37
CA ILE A 704 -13.56 -34.47 -13.21
C ILE A 704 -13.21 -35.75 -13.96
N LEU A 705 -12.09 -35.74 -14.68
CA LEU A 705 -11.63 -36.84 -15.53
C LEU A 705 -11.40 -38.15 -14.76
N ALA A 706 -11.63 -39.30 -15.41
CA ALA A 706 -11.43 -40.63 -14.83
C ALA A 706 -9.97 -40.91 -14.41
N THR A 707 -9.01 -40.23 -15.05
CA THR A 707 -7.57 -40.30 -14.73
C THR A 707 -7.17 -39.50 -13.49
N THR A 708 -8.04 -38.61 -13.01
CA THR A 708 -7.71 -37.67 -11.91
C THR A 708 -7.60 -38.42 -10.59
N GLN A 709 -6.43 -38.40 -9.99
CA GLN A 709 -6.12 -39.01 -8.70
C GLN A 709 -6.24 -37.98 -7.57
N ASN A 710 -5.82 -36.74 -7.83
CA ASN A 710 -5.74 -35.67 -6.83
C ASN A 710 -6.45 -34.39 -7.32
N VAL A 711 -6.95 -33.61 -6.38
CA VAL A 711 -7.38 -32.23 -6.60
C VAL A 711 -6.52 -31.33 -5.72
N GLN A 712 -5.86 -30.35 -6.33
CA GLN A 712 -5.02 -29.41 -5.60
C GLN A 712 -5.88 -28.57 -4.65
N PRO A 713 -5.40 -28.25 -3.42
CA PRO A 713 -6.09 -27.32 -2.54
C PRO A 713 -6.44 -26.01 -3.25
N ALA A 714 -7.59 -25.45 -2.89
CA ALA A 714 -8.16 -24.25 -3.51
C ALA A 714 -8.51 -24.36 -5.02
N ALA A 715 -8.39 -25.52 -5.69
CA ALA A 715 -8.62 -25.61 -7.14
C ALA A 715 -10.02 -25.18 -7.61
N PHE A 716 -11.05 -25.26 -6.74
CA PHE A 716 -12.43 -24.84 -7.02
C PHE A 716 -12.88 -23.60 -6.21
N THR A 717 -11.99 -22.95 -5.45
CA THR A 717 -12.42 -21.87 -4.54
C THR A 717 -12.80 -20.61 -5.30
N THR A 718 -13.84 -19.94 -4.82
CA THR A 718 -14.35 -18.70 -5.42
C THR A 718 -14.94 -18.85 -6.82
N ALA A 719 -15.42 -20.06 -7.20
CA ALA A 719 -16.23 -20.30 -8.40
C ALA A 719 -17.75 -20.21 -8.08
N PRO A 720 -18.40 -19.02 -8.12
CA PRO A 720 -19.75 -18.82 -7.59
C PRO A 720 -20.87 -19.51 -8.38
N ALA A 721 -20.64 -19.85 -9.65
CA ALA A 721 -21.60 -20.55 -10.49
C ALA A 721 -21.57 -22.08 -10.27
N LEU A 722 -20.46 -22.64 -9.77
CA LEU A 722 -20.27 -24.07 -9.67
C LEU A 722 -21.01 -24.62 -8.45
N THR A 723 -22.16 -25.26 -8.69
CA THR A 723 -23.06 -25.81 -7.65
C THR A 723 -22.97 -27.33 -7.49
N SER A 724 -22.24 -28.02 -8.38
CA SER A 724 -22.13 -29.48 -8.39
C SER A 724 -20.84 -29.92 -9.09
N VAL A 725 -20.06 -30.80 -8.46
CA VAL A 725 -18.93 -31.48 -9.09
C VAL A 725 -19.30 -32.96 -9.28
N LYS A 726 -19.01 -33.50 -10.45
CA LYS A 726 -19.14 -34.91 -10.82
C LYS A 726 -17.76 -35.50 -11.06
N VAL A 727 -17.68 -36.82 -11.07
CA VAL A 727 -16.47 -37.57 -11.42
C VAL A 727 -16.85 -38.56 -12.52
N GLU A 728 -16.03 -38.69 -13.56
CA GLU A 728 -16.25 -39.65 -14.66
C GLU A 728 -16.27 -41.10 -14.17
N GLU A 729 -17.01 -41.94 -14.89
CA GLU A 729 -17.07 -43.37 -14.65
C GLU A 729 -15.68 -44.02 -14.80
N GLY A 730 -15.32 -44.91 -13.87
CA GLY A 730 -14.02 -45.57 -13.82
C GLY A 730 -12.97 -44.87 -12.95
N ASN A 731 -13.22 -43.65 -12.44
CA ASN A 731 -12.31 -43.04 -11.47
C ASN A 731 -12.25 -43.88 -10.17
N SER A 732 -11.03 -44.23 -9.76
CA SER A 732 -10.78 -45.10 -8.59
C SER A 732 -10.31 -44.34 -7.33
N TYR A 733 -10.14 -43.01 -7.42
CA TYR A 733 -9.49 -42.17 -6.41
C TYR A 733 -10.41 -41.10 -5.83
N LEU A 734 -11.38 -40.61 -6.61
CA LEU A 734 -12.30 -39.54 -6.27
C LEU A 734 -13.74 -40.01 -6.40
N ARG A 735 -14.64 -39.47 -5.58
CA ARG A 735 -16.09 -39.72 -5.69
C ARG A 735 -16.89 -38.43 -5.51
N SER A 736 -17.95 -38.31 -6.29
CA SER A 736 -18.99 -37.32 -6.05
C SER A 736 -20.21 -37.98 -5.39
N VAL A 737 -20.75 -37.33 -4.36
CA VAL A 737 -22.02 -37.69 -3.72
C VAL A 737 -22.86 -36.44 -3.67
N GLU A 738 -24.03 -36.45 -4.32
CA GLU A 738 -24.96 -35.30 -4.42
C GLU A 738 -24.32 -34.01 -4.97
N GLY A 739 -23.22 -34.12 -5.74
CA GLY A 739 -22.47 -32.99 -6.27
C GLY A 739 -21.32 -32.51 -5.38
N VAL A 740 -21.14 -33.08 -4.19
CA VAL A 740 -20.05 -32.80 -3.25
C VAL A 740 -18.89 -33.77 -3.51
N LEU A 741 -17.65 -33.28 -3.49
CA LEU A 741 -16.46 -34.03 -3.86
C LEU A 741 -15.72 -34.60 -2.64
N TYR A 742 -15.38 -35.88 -2.73
CA TYR A 742 -14.69 -36.67 -1.70
C TYR A 742 -13.56 -37.52 -2.30
N ASP A 743 -12.71 -38.06 -1.42
CA ASP A 743 -11.86 -39.22 -1.71
C ASP A 743 -12.69 -40.48 -2.04
N ALA A 744 -12.03 -41.53 -2.56
CA ALA A 744 -12.69 -42.79 -2.93
C ALA A 744 -13.35 -43.52 -1.75
N GLN A 745 -12.89 -43.25 -0.53
CA GLN A 745 -13.36 -43.87 0.71
C GLN A 745 -14.51 -43.10 1.36
N LEU A 746 -14.77 -41.85 0.92
CA LEU A 746 -15.72 -40.91 1.51
C LEU A 746 -15.32 -40.45 2.94
N SER A 747 -14.05 -40.59 3.29
CA SER A 747 -13.42 -40.20 4.56
C SER A 747 -12.91 -38.76 4.55
N THR A 748 -12.61 -38.20 3.38
CA THR A 748 -12.10 -36.84 3.22
C THR A 748 -13.03 -36.01 2.33
N LEU A 749 -13.50 -34.88 2.84
CA LEU A 749 -14.23 -33.89 2.06
C LEU A 749 -13.21 -33.00 1.36
N LEU A 750 -13.20 -33.03 0.03
CA LEU A 750 -12.25 -32.28 -0.80
C LEU A 750 -12.83 -30.93 -1.25
N PHE A 751 -14.12 -30.89 -1.62
CA PHE A 751 -14.79 -29.66 -2.00
C PHE A 751 -16.31 -29.75 -1.84
N TYR A 752 -16.90 -28.77 -1.16
CA TYR A 752 -18.33 -28.57 -1.04
C TYR A 752 -18.76 -27.36 -1.88
N PRO A 753 -19.56 -27.54 -2.96
CA PRO A 753 -19.99 -26.43 -3.81
C PRO A 753 -21.00 -25.50 -3.11
N VAL A 754 -20.87 -24.20 -3.39
CA VAL A 754 -21.79 -23.17 -2.87
C VAL A 754 -23.20 -23.41 -3.42
N GLN A 755 -24.18 -23.46 -2.52
CA GLN A 755 -25.57 -23.75 -2.90
C GLN A 755 -26.29 -22.50 -3.43
N PRO A 756 -27.06 -22.61 -4.53
CA PRO A 756 -27.64 -21.45 -5.21
C PRO A 756 -28.89 -20.86 -4.53
N SER A 757 -29.56 -21.61 -3.65
CA SER A 757 -30.78 -21.12 -2.97
C SER A 757 -30.49 -20.66 -1.54
N ARG A 758 -31.09 -19.52 -1.15
CA ARG A 758 -30.90 -18.92 0.19
C ARG A 758 -31.29 -19.82 1.35
N GLU A 759 -32.15 -20.81 1.14
CA GLU A 759 -32.55 -21.76 2.19
C GLU A 759 -31.53 -22.90 2.33
N LYS A 760 -31.12 -23.53 1.22
CA LYS A 760 -30.13 -24.63 1.24
C LYS A 760 -28.70 -24.16 1.55
N ALA A 761 -28.39 -22.89 1.30
CA ALA A 761 -27.09 -22.31 1.61
C ALA A 761 -26.89 -21.97 3.10
N LYS A 762 -27.94 -21.99 3.93
CA LYS A 762 -27.87 -21.61 5.36
C LYS A 762 -27.37 -22.72 6.28
N GLU A 763 -27.61 -23.98 5.95
CA GLU A 763 -27.35 -25.11 6.84
C GLU A 763 -26.74 -26.27 6.08
N ILE A 764 -25.54 -26.70 6.50
CA ILE A 764 -24.83 -27.86 5.95
C ILE A 764 -24.78 -28.94 7.02
N VAL A 765 -25.23 -30.15 6.68
CA VAL A 765 -25.09 -31.34 7.53
C VAL A 765 -24.08 -32.26 6.87
N LEU A 766 -22.94 -32.46 7.53
CA LEU A 766 -21.89 -33.33 7.02
C LEU A 766 -22.23 -34.81 7.26
N ARG A 767 -21.67 -35.67 6.41
CA ARG A 767 -21.95 -37.11 6.38
C ARG A 767 -21.16 -37.86 7.47
N GLU A 768 -21.78 -38.85 8.10
CA GLU A 768 -21.04 -39.83 8.93
C GLU A 768 -19.99 -40.62 8.15
N GLY A 769 -18.93 -40.99 8.85
CA GLY A 769 -17.76 -41.68 8.29
C GLY A 769 -16.69 -40.71 7.78
N LEU A 770 -17.01 -39.43 7.65
CA LEU A 770 -16.07 -38.37 7.33
C LEU A 770 -15.10 -38.16 8.50
N THR A 771 -13.79 -38.30 8.25
CA THR A 771 -12.72 -38.11 9.25
C THR A 771 -11.93 -36.82 9.04
N THR A 772 -11.96 -36.24 7.84
CA THR A 772 -11.13 -35.07 7.50
C THR A 772 -11.85 -34.07 6.60
N LEU A 773 -11.76 -32.77 6.94
CA LEU A 773 -12.00 -31.68 6.00
C LEU A 773 -10.65 -31.28 5.39
N ALA A 774 -10.53 -31.35 4.06
CA ALA A 774 -9.32 -30.91 3.36
C ALA A 774 -9.20 -29.36 3.37
N PRO A 775 -8.01 -28.82 3.05
CA PRO A 775 -7.85 -27.37 2.96
C PRO A 775 -8.82 -26.74 1.96
N TYR A 776 -9.44 -25.63 2.36
CA TYR A 776 -10.49 -24.91 1.62
C TYR A 776 -11.78 -25.70 1.27
N ALA A 777 -12.02 -26.88 1.87
CA ALA A 777 -13.16 -27.72 1.50
C ALA A 777 -14.56 -27.06 1.63
N LEU A 778 -14.73 -26.11 2.55
CA LEU A 778 -15.98 -25.42 2.90
C LEU A 778 -15.80 -23.89 3.03
N THR A 779 -14.81 -23.30 2.36
CA THR A 779 -14.53 -21.85 2.44
C THR A 779 -15.56 -21.00 1.67
N HIS A 780 -15.61 -19.68 1.95
CA HIS A 780 -16.38 -18.66 1.22
C HIS A 780 -17.90 -18.86 1.08
N HIS A 781 -18.54 -19.68 1.93
CA HIS A 781 -19.99 -19.79 2.01
C HIS A 781 -20.61 -18.57 2.73
N THR A 782 -20.72 -17.45 2.02
CA THR A 782 -21.22 -16.15 2.53
C THR A 782 -22.68 -16.15 3.05
N ALA A 783 -23.42 -17.22 2.82
CA ALA A 783 -24.80 -17.43 3.30
C ALA A 783 -24.93 -18.54 4.37
N LEU A 784 -23.85 -19.26 4.69
CA LEU A 784 -23.86 -20.33 5.69
C LEU A 784 -24.04 -19.75 7.08
N GLU A 785 -25.07 -20.22 7.79
CA GLU A 785 -25.41 -19.81 9.15
C GLU A 785 -25.12 -20.93 10.16
N LYS A 786 -25.24 -22.20 9.74
CA LYS A 786 -25.04 -23.37 10.60
C LYS A 786 -24.28 -24.49 9.89
N ILE A 787 -23.43 -25.21 10.61
CA ILE A 787 -22.86 -26.48 10.13
C ILE A 787 -22.90 -27.55 11.22
N THR A 788 -23.38 -28.74 10.86
CA THR A 788 -23.39 -29.93 11.73
C THR A 788 -22.24 -30.85 11.31
N LEU A 789 -21.27 -31.00 12.20
CA LEU A 789 -20.13 -31.90 12.08
C LEU A 789 -20.55 -33.34 12.44
N PRO A 790 -19.98 -34.36 11.77
CA PRO A 790 -20.17 -35.76 12.12
C PRO A 790 -19.26 -36.16 13.29
N GLU A 791 -19.65 -37.16 14.05
CA GLU A 791 -18.89 -37.61 15.24
C GLU A 791 -17.53 -38.19 14.87
N SER A 792 -17.43 -38.80 13.68
CA SER A 792 -16.20 -39.38 13.14
C SER A 792 -15.14 -38.36 12.74
N LEU A 793 -15.44 -37.05 12.71
CA LEU A 793 -14.51 -36.04 12.22
C LEU A 793 -13.35 -35.85 13.19
N LYS A 794 -12.13 -36.07 12.70
CA LYS A 794 -10.89 -35.98 13.49
C LYS A 794 -10.04 -34.76 13.19
N VAL A 795 -10.09 -34.28 11.95
CA VAL A 795 -9.16 -33.26 11.45
C VAL A 795 -9.91 -32.22 10.62
N ILE A 796 -9.79 -30.96 11.01
CA ILE A 796 -10.13 -29.82 10.16
C ILE A 796 -8.80 -29.23 9.69
N LYS A 797 -8.48 -29.34 8.39
CA LYS A 797 -7.23 -28.80 7.83
C LYS A 797 -7.26 -27.28 7.66
N ASP A 798 -6.10 -26.75 7.32
CA ASP A 798 -5.81 -25.34 7.18
C ASP A 798 -6.78 -24.68 6.20
N ASN A 799 -7.31 -23.50 6.54
CA ASN A 799 -8.29 -22.77 5.73
C ASN A 799 -9.59 -23.54 5.36
N ALA A 800 -9.88 -24.72 5.94
CA ALA A 800 -11.00 -25.56 5.52
C ALA A 800 -12.38 -24.89 5.60
N LEU A 801 -12.58 -23.99 6.57
CA LEU A 801 -13.84 -23.30 6.88
C LEU A 801 -13.67 -21.77 6.96
N CYS A 802 -12.60 -21.20 6.38
CA CYS A 802 -12.37 -19.75 6.45
C CYS A 802 -13.33 -18.95 5.55
N TYR A 803 -13.47 -17.65 5.83
CA TYR A 803 -14.33 -16.71 5.12
C TYR A 803 -15.82 -17.11 5.07
N ASN A 804 -16.34 -17.68 6.16
CA ASN A 804 -17.77 -17.95 6.36
C ASN A 804 -18.39 -16.92 7.32
N PRO A 805 -18.58 -15.64 6.91
CA PRO A 805 -18.83 -14.53 7.83
C PRO A 805 -20.15 -14.62 8.60
N LYS A 806 -21.13 -15.39 8.11
CA LYS A 806 -22.44 -15.57 8.75
C LYS A 806 -22.56 -16.85 9.58
N LEU A 807 -21.53 -17.70 9.61
CA LEU A 807 -21.57 -18.94 10.37
C LEU A 807 -21.70 -18.58 11.84
N THR A 808 -22.84 -18.89 12.45
CA THR A 808 -23.14 -18.62 13.86
C THR A 808 -23.05 -19.87 14.71
N ASN A 809 -23.46 -21.01 14.16
CA ASN A 809 -23.67 -22.24 14.93
C ASN A 809 -22.88 -23.41 14.35
N LEU A 810 -21.90 -23.88 15.12
CA LEU A 810 -21.16 -25.11 14.88
C LEU A 810 -21.77 -26.20 15.78
N LYS A 811 -22.26 -27.31 15.22
CA LYS A 811 -22.86 -28.41 15.98
C LYS A 811 -22.10 -29.71 15.82
N ILE A 812 -22.19 -30.56 16.83
CA ILE A 812 -21.94 -32.00 16.73
C ILE A 812 -23.31 -32.68 16.70
N LYS A 813 -23.45 -33.78 15.96
CA LYS A 813 -24.74 -34.42 15.72
C LYS A 813 -25.36 -35.10 16.95
N GLU A 814 -24.54 -35.71 17.79
CA GLU A 814 -24.91 -36.16 19.14
C GLU A 814 -24.13 -35.36 20.20
N GLU A 815 -24.76 -35.06 21.34
CA GLU A 815 -24.17 -34.22 22.38
C GLU A 815 -23.06 -34.95 23.15
N GLY A 816 -21.79 -34.70 22.78
CA GLY A 816 -20.62 -35.05 23.60
C GLY A 816 -19.68 -36.14 23.05
N SER A 817 -19.84 -36.56 21.79
CA SER A 817 -19.09 -37.69 21.20
C SER A 817 -18.14 -37.33 20.05
N SER A 818 -17.75 -36.06 19.88
CA SER A 818 -16.84 -35.64 18.80
C SER A 818 -15.43 -36.25 18.93
N ALA A 819 -14.95 -36.88 17.85
CA ALA A 819 -13.60 -37.37 17.71
C ALA A 819 -12.59 -36.30 17.21
N LEU A 820 -12.93 -35.01 17.25
CA LEU A 820 -12.09 -33.93 16.69
C LEU A 820 -10.80 -33.78 17.50
N GLU A 821 -9.66 -34.06 16.86
CA GLU A 821 -8.32 -34.04 17.45
C GLU A 821 -7.48 -32.82 17.01
N PHE A 822 -7.75 -32.24 15.83
CA PHE A 822 -6.92 -31.17 15.23
C PHE A 822 -7.72 -30.12 14.46
N ILE A 823 -7.39 -28.83 14.67
CA ILE A 823 -7.86 -27.68 13.88
C ILE A 823 -6.64 -26.92 13.32
N GLY A 824 -6.55 -26.83 11.99
CA GLY A 824 -5.40 -26.29 11.24
C GLY A 824 -5.32 -24.76 11.13
N GLU A 825 -4.25 -24.27 10.48
CA GLU A 825 -3.96 -22.84 10.36
C GLU A 825 -5.11 -22.11 9.65
N SER A 826 -5.54 -20.98 10.24
CA SER A 826 -6.61 -20.15 9.69
C SER A 826 -7.93 -20.89 9.42
N ALA A 827 -8.16 -22.09 9.99
CA ALA A 827 -9.27 -22.98 9.63
C ALA A 827 -10.66 -22.32 9.68
N PHE A 828 -10.91 -21.41 10.61
CA PHE A 828 -12.15 -20.64 10.79
C PHE A 828 -11.93 -19.12 10.63
N LYS A 829 -10.80 -18.68 10.05
CA LYS A 829 -10.46 -17.27 9.91
C LYS A 829 -11.57 -16.49 9.20
N TYR A 830 -11.91 -15.31 9.71
CA TYR A 830 -13.03 -14.47 9.26
C TYR A 830 -14.45 -15.09 9.40
N CYS A 831 -14.66 -16.11 10.23
CA CYS A 831 -16.01 -16.51 10.66
C CYS A 831 -16.59 -15.52 11.69
N ARG A 832 -16.89 -14.30 11.22
CA ARG A 832 -17.18 -13.12 12.07
C ARG A 832 -18.41 -13.23 12.96
N SER A 833 -19.41 -14.03 12.60
CA SER A 833 -20.62 -14.24 13.39
C SER A 833 -20.57 -15.51 14.26
N LEU A 834 -19.45 -16.23 14.30
CA LEU A 834 -19.34 -17.47 15.08
C LEU A 834 -19.37 -17.13 16.57
N ASP A 835 -20.44 -17.51 17.25
CA ASP A 835 -20.77 -17.09 18.62
C ASP A 835 -20.05 -17.97 19.66
N THR A 836 -20.27 -19.28 19.58
CA THR A 836 -19.80 -20.26 20.57
C THR A 836 -19.28 -21.51 19.88
N LEU A 837 -18.15 -22.04 20.37
CA LEU A 837 -17.63 -23.34 19.96
C LEU A 837 -18.18 -24.46 20.85
N PRO A 838 -18.60 -25.61 20.29
CA PRO A 838 -18.81 -26.83 21.06
C PRO A 838 -17.56 -27.22 21.84
N TYR A 839 -17.74 -27.85 23.01
CA TYR A 839 -16.63 -28.46 23.72
C TYR A 839 -16.16 -29.72 22.99
N PHE A 840 -14.97 -29.65 22.40
CA PHE A 840 -14.33 -30.77 21.71
C PHE A 840 -13.37 -31.50 22.67
N SER A 841 -13.89 -32.46 23.44
CA SER A 841 -13.13 -33.14 24.51
C SER A 841 -11.83 -33.85 24.08
N MET A 842 -11.72 -34.22 22.80
CA MET A 842 -10.56 -34.91 22.21
C MET A 842 -9.56 -33.99 21.49
N LEU A 843 -9.80 -32.67 21.46
CA LEU A 843 -9.01 -31.72 20.69
C LEU A 843 -7.62 -31.52 21.33
N LYS A 844 -6.57 -31.74 20.52
CA LYS A 844 -5.16 -31.70 20.94
C LYS A 844 -4.43 -30.45 20.46
N THR A 845 -4.85 -29.87 19.34
CA THR A 845 -4.17 -28.73 18.72
C THR A 845 -5.18 -27.77 18.09
N ILE A 846 -5.02 -26.48 18.41
CA ILE A 846 -5.59 -25.36 17.68
C ILE A 846 -4.42 -24.59 17.08
N SER A 847 -4.29 -24.67 15.76
CA SER A 847 -3.11 -24.18 15.05
C SER A 847 -3.16 -22.66 14.79
N LYS A 848 -2.06 -22.14 14.24
CA LYS A 848 -1.83 -20.71 14.03
C LYS A 848 -3.02 -19.97 13.40
N SER A 849 -3.43 -18.86 14.00
CA SER A 849 -4.55 -18.03 13.52
C SER A 849 -5.88 -18.76 13.26
N ALA A 850 -6.10 -19.97 13.81
CA ALA A 850 -7.26 -20.82 13.48
C ALA A 850 -8.62 -20.09 13.55
N PHE A 851 -8.83 -19.26 14.57
CA PHE A 851 -10.03 -18.44 14.77
C PHE A 851 -9.76 -16.93 14.62
N SER A 852 -8.68 -16.54 13.90
CA SER A 852 -8.36 -15.12 13.73
C SER A 852 -9.51 -14.35 13.09
N THR A 853 -9.88 -13.22 13.69
CA THR A 853 -11.00 -12.37 13.29
C THR A 853 -12.37 -13.08 13.35
N CYS A 854 -12.53 -14.07 14.24
CA CYS A 854 -13.85 -14.53 14.70
C CYS A 854 -14.46 -13.52 15.69
N THR A 855 -14.79 -12.33 15.19
CA THR A 855 -15.17 -11.17 16.02
C THR A 855 -16.39 -11.38 16.91
N GLY A 856 -17.30 -12.29 16.55
CA GLY A 856 -18.50 -12.61 17.33
C GLY A 856 -18.30 -13.67 18.41
N LEU A 857 -17.11 -14.27 18.50
CA LEU A 857 -16.82 -15.39 19.39
C LEU A 857 -16.85 -14.91 20.84
N TYR A 858 -17.83 -15.39 21.60
CA TYR A 858 -18.15 -14.97 22.96
C TYR A 858 -17.68 -15.98 24.00
N THR A 859 -17.82 -17.28 23.72
CA THR A 859 -17.41 -18.37 24.62
C THR A 859 -16.54 -19.42 23.93
N ILE A 860 -15.43 -19.80 24.58
CA ILE A 860 -14.57 -20.91 24.16
C ILE A 860 -14.28 -21.89 25.30
N HIS A 861 -14.11 -23.16 24.93
CA HIS A 861 -13.69 -24.24 25.83
C HIS A 861 -12.41 -24.90 25.30
N LEU A 862 -11.34 -24.82 26.10
CA LEU A 862 -9.99 -25.23 25.75
C LEU A 862 -9.63 -26.50 26.56
N PRO A 863 -9.78 -27.71 25.99
CA PRO A 863 -9.61 -28.96 26.72
C PRO A 863 -8.19 -29.12 27.28
N ALA A 864 -8.08 -29.91 28.35
CA ALA A 864 -6.82 -30.11 29.05
C ALA A 864 -5.79 -30.81 28.14
N GLY A 865 -4.58 -30.27 28.06
CA GLY A 865 -3.51 -30.73 27.17
C GLY A 865 -3.62 -30.25 25.73
N CYS A 866 -4.55 -29.33 25.41
CA CYS A 866 -4.65 -28.74 24.08
C CYS A 866 -3.55 -27.71 23.84
N SER A 867 -2.74 -27.92 22.81
CA SER A 867 -1.74 -26.96 22.35
C SER A 867 -2.42 -25.83 21.57
N LEU A 868 -2.05 -24.59 21.89
CA LEU A 868 -2.54 -23.37 21.22
C LEU A 868 -1.35 -22.68 20.55
N GLU A 869 -1.37 -22.62 19.23
CA GLU A 869 -0.33 -21.96 18.44
C GLU A 869 -0.58 -20.45 18.30
N LYS A 870 0.41 -19.76 17.74
CA LYS A 870 0.46 -18.31 17.58
C LYS A 870 -0.82 -17.71 16.99
N ASP A 871 -1.28 -16.59 17.55
CA ASP A 871 -2.42 -15.81 17.05
C ASP A 871 -3.75 -16.59 16.93
N ALA A 872 -3.90 -17.77 17.53
CA ALA A 872 -5.05 -18.67 17.35
C ALA A 872 -6.43 -17.99 17.55
N PHE A 873 -6.52 -17.02 18.48
CA PHE A 873 -7.72 -16.23 18.78
C PHE A 873 -7.53 -14.70 18.56
N GLU A 874 -6.53 -14.31 17.75
CA GLU A 874 -6.28 -12.92 17.39
C GLU A 874 -7.55 -12.24 16.83
N LYS A 875 -7.84 -11.00 17.24
CA LYS A 875 -9.07 -10.26 16.88
C LYS A 875 -10.40 -10.97 17.20
N CYS A 876 -10.44 -11.88 18.18
CA CYS A 876 -11.70 -12.35 18.81
C CYS A 876 -12.23 -11.29 19.80
N ILE A 877 -12.59 -10.12 19.28
CA ILE A 877 -12.77 -8.88 20.06
C ILE A 877 -13.88 -8.91 21.14
N ASN A 878 -14.88 -9.78 20.99
CA ASN A 878 -16.02 -9.92 21.91
C ASN A 878 -15.92 -11.14 22.84
N LEU A 879 -14.75 -11.79 22.90
CA LEU A 879 -14.54 -12.96 23.75
C LEU A 879 -14.72 -12.60 25.22
N HIS A 880 -15.68 -13.24 25.88
CA HIS A 880 -16.10 -12.91 27.24
C HIS A 880 -15.89 -14.08 28.22
N ASP A 881 -16.05 -15.32 27.78
CA ASP A 881 -15.90 -16.50 28.63
C ASP A 881 -14.86 -17.47 28.06
N VAL A 882 -13.73 -17.60 28.76
CA VAL A 882 -12.63 -18.50 28.39
C VAL A 882 -12.54 -19.61 29.42
N TYR A 883 -12.97 -20.82 29.07
CA TYR A 883 -12.82 -22.00 29.91
C TYR A 883 -11.53 -22.74 29.56
N ALA A 884 -10.51 -22.68 30.41
CA ALA A 884 -9.26 -23.42 30.24
C ALA A 884 -9.18 -24.57 31.25
N TYR A 885 -9.10 -25.82 30.79
CA TYR A 885 -9.30 -27.00 31.63
C TYR A 885 -8.00 -27.61 32.20
N ASP A 886 -6.85 -27.00 31.91
CA ASP A 886 -5.56 -27.40 32.46
C ASP A 886 -5.33 -26.87 33.87
N VAL A 887 -4.80 -27.73 34.74
CA VAL A 887 -4.42 -27.34 36.12
C VAL A 887 -3.12 -26.54 36.12
N THR A 888 -2.27 -26.72 35.10
CA THR A 888 -1.02 -25.99 34.90
C THR A 888 -1.00 -25.47 33.47
N PRO A 889 -1.15 -24.14 33.24
CA PRO A 889 -1.21 -23.58 31.90
C PRO A 889 0.12 -23.67 31.17
N ALA A 890 0.07 -23.93 29.87
CA ALA A 890 1.20 -23.77 28.97
C ALA A 890 1.45 -22.28 28.65
N THR A 891 2.68 -21.94 28.26
CA THR A 891 2.97 -20.67 27.57
C THR A 891 2.19 -20.62 26.26
N ILE A 892 1.55 -19.49 25.99
CA ILE A 892 0.89 -19.17 24.71
C ILE A 892 1.45 -17.83 24.18
N ASP A 893 1.11 -17.46 22.95
CA ASP A 893 1.52 -16.16 22.39
C ASP A 893 0.96 -15.00 23.24
N ALA A 894 1.82 -14.01 23.54
CA ALA A 894 1.50 -12.89 24.41
C ALA A 894 0.36 -12.00 23.86
N ASN A 895 0.12 -12.00 22.55
CA ASN A 895 -0.91 -11.19 21.88
C ASN A 895 -2.21 -11.97 21.60
N MET A 896 -2.27 -13.27 21.92
CA MET A 896 -3.40 -14.15 21.54
C MET A 896 -4.77 -13.61 21.96
N PHE A 897 -4.82 -12.87 23.07
CA PHE A 897 -6.04 -12.31 23.66
C PHE A 897 -5.98 -10.79 23.90
N THR A 898 -4.98 -10.08 23.37
CA THR A 898 -4.82 -8.62 23.63
C THR A 898 -5.81 -7.74 22.86
N ASP A 899 -6.45 -8.27 21.82
CA ASP A 899 -7.47 -7.56 21.02
C ASP A 899 -8.87 -7.54 21.67
N ILE A 900 -9.06 -8.18 22.82
CA ILE A 900 -10.37 -8.27 23.50
C ILE A 900 -10.77 -6.89 24.03
N VAL A 901 -11.90 -6.36 23.55
CA VAL A 901 -12.36 -4.99 23.83
C VAL A 901 -12.74 -4.80 25.30
N PHE A 902 -13.37 -5.82 25.89
CA PHE A 902 -13.83 -5.82 27.28
C PHE A 902 -12.98 -6.75 28.15
N ILE A 903 -11.65 -6.70 28.01
CA ILE A 903 -10.72 -7.57 28.76
C ILE A 903 -10.86 -7.46 30.29
N ASN A 904 -11.35 -6.31 30.79
CA ASN A 904 -11.67 -6.08 32.21
C ASN A 904 -13.04 -6.62 32.65
N GLU A 905 -13.81 -7.24 31.75
CA GLU A 905 -15.09 -7.92 32.05
C GLU A 905 -15.02 -9.40 31.66
N THR A 906 -14.05 -9.76 30.80
CA THR A 906 -13.77 -11.11 30.31
C THR A 906 -13.32 -12.03 31.43
N ARG A 907 -13.97 -13.18 31.55
CA ARG A 907 -13.79 -14.17 32.62
C ARG A 907 -12.91 -15.31 32.12
N LEU A 908 -11.75 -15.50 32.76
CA LEU A 908 -10.94 -16.71 32.59
C LEU A 908 -11.35 -17.73 33.66
N ILE A 909 -12.09 -18.77 33.25
CA ILE A 909 -12.61 -19.81 34.14
C ILE A 909 -11.69 -21.04 34.13
N VAL A 910 -11.15 -21.40 35.29
CA VAL A 910 -10.04 -22.37 35.44
C VAL A 910 -10.25 -23.36 36.60
N PRO A 911 -9.46 -24.45 36.69
CA PRO A 911 -9.48 -25.37 37.82
C PRO A 911 -9.28 -24.71 39.18
N VAL A 912 -10.00 -25.20 40.19
CA VAL A 912 -9.84 -24.72 41.57
C VAL A 912 -8.38 -24.93 42.02
N LYS A 913 -7.76 -23.88 42.58
CA LYS A 913 -6.33 -23.77 42.98
C LYS A 913 -5.33 -23.56 41.85
N SER A 914 -5.76 -23.36 40.59
CA SER A 914 -4.85 -23.08 39.46
C SER A 914 -4.73 -21.60 39.07
N GLY A 915 -5.62 -20.71 39.57
CA GLY A 915 -5.71 -19.33 39.07
C GLY A 915 -4.43 -18.51 39.23
N HIS A 916 -3.68 -18.75 40.31
CA HIS A 916 -2.37 -18.13 40.54
C HIS A 916 -1.30 -18.55 39.52
N LEU A 917 -1.44 -19.68 38.84
CA LEU A 917 -0.54 -20.11 37.77
C LEU A 917 -0.88 -19.36 36.48
N TYR A 918 -2.16 -19.29 36.10
CA TYR A 918 -2.63 -18.52 34.95
C TYR A 918 -2.30 -17.03 35.05
N ALA A 919 -2.45 -16.43 36.23
CA ALA A 919 -2.11 -15.01 36.46
C ALA A 919 -0.63 -14.67 36.18
N ASN A 920 0.27 -15.65 36.28
CA ASN A 920 1.72 -15.47 36.08
C ASN A 920 2.23 -16.07 34.75
N GLN A 921 1.39 -16.78 33.99
CA GLN A 921 1.79 -17.43 32.74
C GLN A 921 1.73 -16.46 31.56
N ILE A 922 2.74 -16.48 30.69
CA ILE A 922 2.81 -15.61 29.50
C ILE A 922 1.58 -15.84 28.61
N GLY A 923 0.92 -14.74 28.23
CA GLY A 923 -0.28 -14.69 27.40
C GLY A 923 -1.60 -14.93 28.16
N TRP A 924 -1.57 -15.68 29.26
CA TRP A 924 -2.71 -15.82 30.18
C TRP A 924 -2.78 -14.69 31.22
N ASN A 925 -1.64 -14.10 31.56
CA ASN A 925 -1.50 -12.98 32.49
C ASN A 925 -2.33 -11.74 32.11
N VAL A 926 -2.76 -11.62 30.85
CA VAL A 926 -3.73 -10.61 30.38
C VAL A 926 -5.07 -10.66 31.15
N PHE A 927 -5.45 -11.84 31.66
CA PHE A 927 -6.67 -12.06 32.44
C PHE A 927 -6.47 -11.91 33.96
N ALA A 928 -5.28 -11.53 34.45
CA ALA A 928 -4.93 -11.60 35.87
C ALA A 928 -5.88 -10.84 36.83
N GLY A 929 -6.66 -9.87 36.33
CA GLY A 929 -7.71 -9.18 37.10
C GLY A 929 -9.04 -9.94 37.27
N HIS A 930 -9.32 -10.93 36.42
CA HIS A 930 -10.66 -11.54 36.27
C HIS A 930 -10.62 -13.07 36.06
N ILE A 931 -9.83 -13.75 36.91
CA ILE A 931 -9.76 -15.22 36.94
C ILE A 931 -10.80 -15.80 37.92
N ILE A 932 -11.55 -16.81 37.48
CA ILE A 932 -12.58 -17.50 38.26
C ILE A 932 -12.18 -18.97 38.45
N GLU A 933 -11.86 -19.33 39.69
CA GLU A 933 -11.49 -20.69 40.08
C GLU A 933 -12.74 -21.52 40.43
N SER A 934 -13.43 -22.05 39.42
CA SER A 934 -14.70 -22.79 39.61
C SER A 934 -14.78 -24.14 38.88
N ILE A 935 -13.78 -24.53 38.08
CA ILE A 935 -13.75 -25.86 37.47
C ILE A 935 -13.29 -26.87 38.54
N GLU A 936 -14.25 -27.55 39.17
CA GLU A 936 -13.98 -28.63 40.10
C GLU A 936 -13.35 -29.82 39.34
N THR A 937 -12.09 -30.14 39.66
CA THR A 937 -11.38 -31.31 39.13
C THR A 937 -11.40 -32.42 40.18
N GLY A 938 -12.45 -33.24 40.16
CA GLY A 938 -12.63 -34.34 41.11
C GLY A 938 -14.07 -34.86 41.19
N VAL A 939 -14.27 -35.97 41.91
CA VAL A 939 -15.60 -36.44 42.34
C VAL A 939 -16.18 -35.50 43.40
N ARG A 940 -17.27 -34.82 43.07
CA ARG A 940 -17.85 -33.71 43.84
C ARG A 940 -18.51 -34.10 45.18
N THR A 941 -19.39 -35.10 45.16
CA THR A 941 -20.18 -35.51 46.34
C THR A 941 -20.54 -36.99 46.22
N ILE A 942 -20.44 -37.73 47.34
CA ILE A 942 -20.96 -39.09 47.47
C ILE A 942 -22.07 -39.04 48.53
N GLU A 943 -23.33 -39.22 48.11
CA GLU A 943 -24.49 -39.18 49.03
C GLU A 943 -24.67 -40.46 49.84
N ASP A 944 -24.20 -41.62 49.33
CA ASP A 944 -24.21 -42.90 50.05
C ASP A 944 -22.81 -43.23 50.61
N THR A 945 -22.64 -43.13 51.92
CA THR A 945 -21.35 -43.30 52.61
C THR A 945 -20.80 -44.73 52.62
N HIS A 946 -21.49 -45.70 52.02
CA HIS A 946 -21.06 -47.10 51.95
C HIS A 946 -20.29 -47.45 50.66
N VAL A 947 -20.23 -46.54 49.69
CA VAL A 947 -19.45 -46.70 48.46
C VAL A 947 -18.26 -45.74 48.43
N THR A 948 -17.17 -46.17 47.80
CA THR A 948 -15.99 -45.33 47.56
C THR A 948 -15.78 -45.18 46.06
N VAL A 949 -15.68 -43.94 45.59
CA VAL A 949 -15.40 -43.64 44.18
C VAL A 949 -13.93 -43.26 44.05
N ARG A 950 -13.22 -43.92 43.12
CA ARG A 950 -11.81 -43.68 42.82
C ARG A 950 -11.67 -43.33 41.34
N GLU A 951 -10.94 -42.26 41.05
CA GLU A 951 -10.64 -41.88 39.67
C GLU A 951 -9.60 -42.81 39.05
N THR A 952 -9.65 -42.92 37.73
CA THR A 952 -8.72 -43.66 36.88
C THR A 952 -8.39 -42.79 35.67
N SER A 953 -7.35 -43.16 34.91
CA SER A 953 -6.90 -42.42 33.74
C SER A 953 -7.94 -42.29 32.61
N ASN A 954 -9.08 -42.99 32.67
CA ASN A 954 -10.13 -42.96 31.67
C ASN A 954 -11.56 -43.06 32.26
N GLY A 955 -11.77 -42.67 33.52
CA GLY A 955 -13.08 -42.70 34.16
C GLY A 955 -13.02 -42.96 35.67
N VAL A 956 -14.02 -43.65 36.23
CA VAL A 956 -14.13 -43.91 37.67
C VAL A 956 -14.39 -45.38 38.00
N ILE A 957 -13.90 -45.82 39.16
CA ILE A 957 -14.26 -47.08 39.80
C ILE A 957 -15.13 -46.75 41.01
N VAL A 958 -16.30 -47.40 41.12
CA VAL A 958 -17.20 -47.31 42.27
C VAL A 958 -17.13 -48.64 43.02
N ASP A 959 -16.40 -48.67 44.12
CA ASP A 959 -16.22 -49.81 45.02
C ASP A 959 -17.25 -49.78 46.18
N GLY A 960 -17.54 -50.94 46.77
CA GLY A 960 -18.43 -51.08 47.93
C GLY A 960 -19.88 -51.46 47.57
N LEU A 961 -20.13 -51.82 46.31
CA LEU A 961 -21.47 -52.15 45.82
C LEU A 961 -21.91 -53.56 46.23
N GLN A 962 -23.22 -53.78 46.36
CA GLN A 962 -23.79 -55.13 46.40
C GLN A 962 -24.08 -55.60 44.97
N ALA A 963 -23.94 -56.90 44.70
CA ALA A 963 -24.38 -57.48 43.43
C ALA A 963 -25.91 -57.45 43.32
N GLY A 964 -26.44 -57.16 42.12
CA GLY A 964 -27.88 -57.08 41.86
C GLY A 964 -28.50 -55.69 42.03
N LEU A 965 -27.71 -54.63 42.19
CA LEU A 965 -28.19 -53.23 42.17
C LEU A 965 -28.26 -52.73 40.72
N ARG A 966 -29.32 -52.00 40.36
CA ARG A 966 -29.38 -51.31 39.06
C ARG A 966 -28.58 -50.01 39.17
N TYR A 967 -27.74 -49.73 38.18
CA TYR A 967 -27.12 -48.41 38.03
C TYR A 967 -27.58 -47.76 36.73
N VAL A 968 -27.70 -46.43 36.76
CA VAL A 968 -28.04 -45.58 35.62
C VAL A 968 -27.24 -44.30 35.72
N LEU A 969 -26.47 -44.00 34.68
CA LEU A 969 -25.57 -42.86 34.58
C LEU A 969 -26.11 -41.87 33.55
N TYR A 970 -26.24 -40.60 33.94
CA TYR A 970 -26.69 -39.51 33.08
C TYR A 970 -25.62 -38.42 32.92
N SER A 971 -25.66 -37.67 31.84
CA SER A 971 -25.04 -36.34 31.75
C SER A 971 -25.83 -35.33 32.59
N THR A 972 -25.26 -34.14 32.84
CA THR A 972 -26.03 -33.03 33.43
C THR A 972 -27.06 -32.40 32.49
N SER A 973 -27.02 -32.70 31.17
CA SER A 973 -28.12 -32.44 30.24
C SER A 973 -29.28 -33.46 30.34
N GLY A 974 -29.13 -34.51 31.16
CA GLY A 974 -30.14 -35.55 31.37
C GLY A 974 -30.11 -36.70 30.37
N CYS A 975 -29.13 -36.73 29.47
CA CYS A 975 -28.94 -37.81 28.50
C CYS A 975 -28.43 -39.08 29.20
N LEU A 976 -28.93 -40.25 28.80
CA LEU A 976 -28.49 -41.54 29.34
C LEU A 976 -27.11 -41.91 28.76
N VAL A 977 -26.10 -42.04 29.62
CA VAL A 977 -24.71 -42.35 29.24
C VAL A 977 -24.41 -43.84 29.41
N ALA A 978 -24.90 -44.47 30.49
CA ALA A 978 -24.77 -45.91 30.70
C ALA A 978 -25.86 -46.44 31.64
N GLN A 979 -26.22 -47.71 31.53
CA GLN A 979 -27.03 -48.40 32.54
C GLN A 979 -26.70 -49.89 32.60
N GLY A 980 -26.96 -50.52 33.75
CA GLY A 980 -26.76 -51.95 33.92
C GLY A 980 -27.15 -52.43 35.31
N VAL A 981 -26.71 -53.65 35.63
CA VAL A 981 -26.85 -54.24 36.96
C VAL A 981 -25.45 -54.61 37.47
N THR A 982 -25.16 -54.32 38.73
CA THR A 982 -23.87 -54.64 39.36
C THR A 982 -23.70 -56.15 39.48
N THR A 983 -22.60 -56.69 38.94
CA THR A 983 -22.29 -58.13 38.98
C THR A 983 -21.25 -58.49 40.05
N MET A 984 -20.54 -57.49 40.59
CA MET A 984 -19.48 -57.63 41.60
C MET A 984 -19.52 -56.44 42.59
N ALA A 985 -18.61 -56.42 43.56
CA ALA A 985 -18.48 -55.36 44.55
C ALA A 985 -17.91 -54.02 44.03
N SER A 986 -17.50 -54.00 42.76
CA SER A 986 -16.90 -52.84 42.09
C SER A 986 -17.53 -52.65 40.71
N LEU A 987 -17.85 -51.40 40.35
CA LEU A 987 -18.35 -50.98 39.04
C LEU A 987 -17.32 -50.06 38.38
N ASN A 988 -16.78 -50.48 37.24
CA ASN A 988 -15.88 -49.65 36.44
C ASN A 988 -16.69 -48.90 35.38
N LEU A 989 -16.58 -47.57 35.36
CA LEU A 989 -17.20 -46.70 34.35
C LEU A 989 -16.11 -45.95 33.61
N THR A 990 -15.91 -46.26 32.34
CA THR A 990 -15.06 -45.47 31.44
C THR A 990 -15.83 -44.22 31.04
N LEU A 991 -15.30 -43.04 31.38
CA LEU A 991 -15.96 -41.74 31.22
C LEU A 991 -15.02 -40.77 30.51
N GLN A 992 -15.57 -39.90 29.67
CA GLN A 992 -14.86 -38.69 29.24
C GLN A 992 -14.82 -37.67 30.38
N LYS A 993 -13.99 -36.62 30.26
CA LYS A 993 -13.93 -35.54 31.25
C LYS A 993 -15.20 -34.68 31.16
N GLY A 994 -16.07 -34.78 32.15
CA GLY A 994 -17.39 -34.11 32.16
C GLY A 994 -18.11 -34.29 33.50
N LEU A 995 -19.27 -33.64 33.66
CA LEU A 995 -20.09 -33.74 34.86
C LEU A 995 -21.22 -34.75 34.63
N TYR A 996 -21.31 -35.77 35.49
CA TYR A 996 -22.24 -36.88 35.36
C TYR A 996 -23.00 -37.13 36.67
N VAL A 997 -24.20 -37.71 36.55
CA VAL A 997 -25.05 -38.14 37.66
C VAL A 997 -25.20 -39.66 37.61
N LEU A 998 -24.54 -40.37 38.54
CA LEU A 998 -24.68 -41.82 38.69
C LEU A 998 -25.74 -42.13 39.76
N LYS A 999 -26.87 -42.69 39.34
CA LYS A 999 -27.92 -43.21 40.22
C LYS A 999 -27.75 -44.71 40.41
N ILE A 1000 -27.86 -45.20 41.65
CA ILE A 1000 -27.82 -46.62 41.99
C ILE A 1000 -29.05 -46.95 42.84
N GLU A 1001 -29.76 -48.02 42.52
CA GLU A 1001 -31.02 -48.39 43.18
C GLU A 1001 -31.19 -49.91 43.35
N LYS A 1002 -31.84 -50.32 44.46
CA LYS A 1002 -32.21 -51.73 44.68
C LYS A 1002 -33.36 -52.10 43.76
N VAL A 1003 -33.26 -53.27 43.11
CA VAL A 1003 -34.37 -53.84 42.33
C VAL A 1003 -35.51 -54.21 43.28
N GLY A 1004 -36.55 -53.40 43.31
CA GLY A 1004 -37.77 -53.70 44.05
C GLY A 1004 -38.51 -54.88 43.40
N THR A 1005 -38.58 -56.02 44.11
CA THR A 1005 -39.46 -57.11 43.72
C THR A 1005 -40.92 -56.66 43.86
N PHE A 1006 -41.58 -56.36 42.74
CA PHE A 1006 -43.03 -56.30 42.69
C PHE A 1006 -43.58 -57.69 43.05
N LYS A 1007 -44.14 -57.83 44.25
CA LYS A 1007 -45.03 -58.96 44.56
C LYS A 1007 -46.26 -58.83 43.65
N CYS A 1008 -46.54 -59.87 42.86
CA CYS A 1008 -47.91 -60.11 42.42
C CYS A 1008 -48.81 -60.16 43.67
N MET A 1009 -49.74 -59.23 43.78
CA MET A 1009 -51.00 -59.51 44.45
C MET A 1009 -51.93 -60.15 43.42
N LYS A 1010 -52.72 -61.11 43.89
CA LYS A 1010 -53.76 -61.81 43.10
C LYS A 1010 -54.95 -60.91 42.84
#